data_AF-A0A928CWR3-F1
#
_entry.id   AF-A0A928CWR3-F1
#
_cell.length_a   1.000
_cell.length_b   1.000
_cell.length_c   1.000
_cell.angle_alpha   90.00
_cell.angle_beta   90.00
_cell.angle_gamma   90.00
#
_symmetry.space_group_name_H-M   'P 1'
#
loop_
_entity.id
_entity.type
_entity.pdbx_description
1 polymer ?
#
loop_
_entity_poly.entity_id
_entity_poly.type
_entity_poly.pdbx_seq_one_letter_code
_entity_poly.pdbx_strand_id
1 'polypeptide(L)'
;MKQPEITWSLMHPTPLDPDYVRKLVKKASEYRVDSFEICGQCHSPYGGLDGLIDYREYPDAFASWDQDKVAENQRRLNEILAISHAAGKAVYLWHREVMLPPGLLKDIPELLDSDGEFDLTGDAFASLIRYKLEKTFESVPDLDGIVLTLTEADYSAIHNSDTRKYPPAKVVSFIIGIFASELEKRGRRFIMRSFGSIAEDYECILAGAEALEGRHQFEIETKITPYDFDPFLSVNPFLRKSPGFTLSAECESVGEFMGQGNMPFEHVHKIVGFVREGQAAGVDRFVIRIDRRGNCIFDLYEINYYAYARALEDDKITAGEIRREWHEKHYPGQYRAGFIELDRLGWEMVCKTYFIDGHVLFHGNYCMKYLKAGFIFALFAAGKRTLANGRGIWSILTDKETPGRAAILEEKDRAVMLADQGLALLKKLEPPSDDHRWRLWQNAVVVTRAVRELVRCISAYFDDMDAGKADCPQLKAQFAASLAEFDRLAGHKVEIVKREFVNGMEHRMKELNRSIEELVLEPLAAICGELEAEFAAESAARRKFLPGCRDGIIIGGLSDDWRIVRYMHASHALLHHGLPSRWAGNRVFPNGFIEMELVRGKKLVIYGVTDETRKFTLVCDGKRIPAEFDEKGKISLMLPSGPEKVTVRLEKNGKVYPQFYAAVTRNE
;
A
#
# COMPACT_ATOMS: atom_id res chain seq x y z
N MET A 1 27.38 -9.43 -22.47
CA MET A 1 26.79 -8.41 -21.58
C MET A 1 27.21 -8.74 -20.15
N LYS A 2 27.46 -7.74 -19.29
CA LYS A 2 27.70 -7.98 -17.86
C LYS A 2 26.39 -8.53 -17.27
N GLN A 3 26.45 -9.62 -16.51
CA GLN A 3 25.26 -10.13 -15.82
C GLN A 3 24.83 -9.13 -14.73
N PRO A 4 23.52 -8.90 -14.55
CA PRO A 4 23.04 -8.00 -13.51
C PRO A 4 23.31 -8.57 -12.11
N GLU A 5 23.51 -7.69 -11.13
CA GLU A 5 23.60 -8.04 -9.71
C GLU A 5 22.26 -8.61 -9.22
N ILE A 6 22.29 -9.57 -8.30
CA ILE A 6 21.10 -10.12 -7.63
C ILE A 6 21.17 -9.82 -6.13
N THR A 7 20.22 -9.05 -5.64
CA THR A 7 20.03 -8.79 -4.21
C THR A 7 18.81 -9.52 -3.70
N TRP A 8 18.89 -10.15 -2.52
CA TRP A 8 17.68 -10.57 -1.80
C TRP A 8 17.21 -9.49 -0.84
N SER A 9 15.94 -9.09 -0.97
CA SER A 9 15.28 -8.20 -0.01
C SER A 9 14.60 -9.03 1.08
N LEU A 10 15.00 -8.75 2.33
CA LEU A 10 14.78 -9.59 3.51
C LEU A 10 13.98 -8.87 4.60
N MET A 11 13.30 -9.67 5.41
CA MET A 11 12.63 -9.30 6.67
C MET A 11 11.54 -8.23 6.48
N HIS A 12 10.61 -8.44 5.54
CA HIS A 12 9.62 -7.43 5.13
C HIS A 12 8.21 -7.66 5.73
N PRO A 13 7.71 -6.87 6.69
CA PRO A 13 8.42 -6.01 7.64
C PRO A 13 8.51 -6.71 9.01
N THR A 14 9.58 -7.46 9.26
CA THR A 14 9.76 -8.30 10.46
C THR A 14 10.94 -7.82 11.30
N PRO A 15 11.04 -8.18 12.60
CA PRO A 15 12.24 -7.91 13.39
C PRO A 15 13.54 -8.34 12.69
N LEU A 16 14.63 -7.63 12.99
CA LEU A 16 15.97 -8.08 12.65
C LEU A 16 16.22 -9.44 13.31
N ASP A 17 16.63 -10.43 12.53
CA ASP A 17 16.81 -11.81 12.98
C ASP A 17 18.12 -12.41 12.40
N PRO A 18 19.20 -12.46 13.20
CA PRO A 18 20.46 -13.07 12.79
C PRO A 18 20.35 -14.55 12.42
N ASP A 19 19.46 -15.32 13.06
CA ASP A 19 19.30 -16.74 12.78
C ASP A 19 18.58 -16.98 11.45
N TYR A 20 17.62 -16.11 11.13
CA TYR A 20 17.02 -16.06 9.81
C TYR A 20 18.05 -15.77 8.72
N VAL A 21 18.94 -14.79 8.91
CA VAL A 21 20.01 -14.49 7.96
C VAL A 21 21.00 -15.65 7.84
N ARG A 22 21.34 -16.35 8.93
CA ARG A 22 22.15 -17.59 8.87
C ARG A 22 21.51 -18.66 7.98
N LYS A 23 20.19 -18.89 8.12
CA LYS A 23 19.44 -19.81 7.24
C LYS A 23 19.54 -19.37 5.78
N LEU A 24 19.36 -18.07 5.52
CA LEU A 24 19.38 -17.51 4.17
C LEU A 24 20.77 -17.52 3.52
N VAL A 25 21.85 -17.23 4.26
CA VAL A 25 23.22 -17.34 3.75
C VAL A 25 23.51 -18.77 3.29
N LYS A 26 23.05 -19.77 4.05
CA LYS A 26 23.18 -21.17 3.62
C LYS A 26 22.42 -21.41 2.32
N LYS A 27 21.17 -20.93 2.22
CA LYS A 27 20.35 -21.08 1.00
C LYS A 27 20.94 -20.32 -0.20
N ALA A 28 21.55 -19.17 0.04
CA ALA A 28 22.21 -18.36 -0.99
C ALA A 28 23.38 -19.08 -1.65
N SER A 29 23.95 -20.13 -1.03
CA SER A 29 24.98 -20.96 -1.68
C SER A 29 24.44 -21.80 -2.85
N GLU A 30 23.12 -21.98 -2.95
CA GLU A 30 22.46 -22.71 -4.04
C GLU A 30 22.17 -21.81 -5.25
N TYR A 31 22.34 -20.50 -5.12
CA TYR A 31 21.97 -19.50 -6.11
C TYR A 31 23.05 -18.45 -6.30
N ARG A 32 23.00 -17.72 -7.43
CA ARG A 32 23.77 -16.49 -7.56
C ARG A 32 23.08 -15.37 -6.80
N VAL A 33 23.67 -14.96 -5.68
CA VAL A 33 23.23 -13.85 -4.84
C VAL A 33 24.44 -13.00 -4.54
N ASP A 34 24.38 -11.71 -4.75
CA ASP A 34 25.52 -10.81 -4.60
C ASP A 34 25.46 -9.99 -3.30
N SER A 35 24.25 -9.66 -2.85
CA SER A 35 24.02 -8.80 -1.69
C SER A 35 22.67 -9.05 -1.02
N PHE A 36 22.49 -8.48 0.17
CA PHE A 36 21.24 -8.44 0.91
C PHE A 36 20.77 -7.00 1.12
N GLU A 37 19.45 -6.84 1.09
CA GLU A 37 18.78 -5.60 1.48
C GLU A 37 17.82 -5.91 2.63
N ILE A 38 17.96 -5.21 3.74
CA ILE A 38 17.17 -5.46 4.94
C ILE A 38 16.08 -4.39 5.07
N CYS A 39 14.81 -4.79 4.95
CA CYS A 39 13.69 -3.92 5.35
C CYS A 39 13.57 -3.87 6.87
N GLY A 40 13.63 -5.05 7.51
CA GLY A 40 13.39 -5.19 8.93
C GLY A 40 12.04 -4.61 9.33
N GLN A 41 11.98 -3.95 10.49
CA GLN A 41 10.76 -3.27 10.97
C GLN A 41 10.59 -1.88 10.36
N CYS A 42 10.92 -1.73 9.08
CA CYS A 42 10.87 -0.49 8.31
C CYS A 42 9.58 0.31 8.54
N HIS A 43 8.42 -0.34 8.69
CA HIS A 43 7.12 0.33 8.94
C HIS A 43 6.81 0.70 10.41
N SER A 44 7.69 0.35 11.35
CA SER A 44 7.57 0.74 12.76
C SER A 44 8.37 2.02 13.05
N PRO A 45 8.17 2.67 14.21
CA PRO A 45 9.01 3.79 14.64
C PRO A 45 10.49 3.38 14.83
N TYR A 46 10.77 2.10 15.08
CA TYR A 46 12.11 1.55 15.29
C TYR A 46 12.68 0.88 14.03
N GLY A 47 12.19 1.25 12.84
CA GLY A 47 12.74 0.82 11.56
C GLY A 47 13.87 1.72 11.08
N GLY A 48 14.63 1.27 10.07
CA GLY A 48 15.64 2.08 9.39
C GLY A 48 16.70 2.66 10.32
N LEU A 49 17.13 3.90 10.05
CA LEU A 49 18.14 4.59 10.85
C LEU A 49 17.61 4.95 12.25
N ASP A 50 16.34 5.35 12.36
CA ASP A 50 15.75 5.76 13.63
C ASP A 50 15.76 4.63 14.67
N GLY A 51 15.67 3.38 14.23
CA GLY A 51 15.80 2.19 15.06
C GLY A 51 17.21 1.88 15.57
N LEU A 52 18.21 2.64 15.13
CA LEU A 52 19.64 2.47 15.45
C LEU A 52 20.22 3.66 16.24
N ILE A 53 19.40 4.66 16.57
CA ILE A 53 19.84 5.91 17.20
C ILE A 53 19.05 6.11 18.48
N ASP A 54 19.75 6.55 19.54
CA ASP A 54 19.15 6.79 20.85
C ASP A 54 18.61 8.21 21.03
N TYR A 55 19.05 9.15 20.19
CA TYR A 55 18.71 10.56 20.23
C TYR A 55 19.23 11.31 21.48
N ARG A 56 20.40 10.90 22.03
CA ARG A 56 20.97 11.50 23.27
C ARG A 56 21.10 13.02 23.26
N GLU A 57 21.37 13.64 22.13
CA GLU A 57 21.49 15.10 22.00
C GLU A 57 20.13 15.83 22.05
N TYR A 58 19.01 15.11 22.05
CA TYR A 58 17.64 15.62 22.01
C TYR A 58 16.84 15.09 23.21
N PRO A 59 16.80 15.83 24.34
CA PRO A 59 16.30 15.31 25.62
C PRO A 59 14.85 14.81 25.61
N ASP A 60 13.92 15.51 24.95
CA ASP A 60 12.51 15.09 24.89
C ASP A 60 12.35 13.82 24.03
N ALA A 61 13.09 13.73 22.92
CA ALA A 61 13.13 12.55 22.08
C ALA A 61 13.74 11.36 22.84
N PHE A 62 14.94 11.52 23.39
CA PHE A 62 15.65 10.49 24.17
C PHE A 62 14.79 9.91 25.29
N ALA A 63 14.10 10.77 26.04
CA ALA A 63 13.24 10.36 27.17
C ALA A 63 12.01 9.56 26.74
N SER A 64 11.57 9.69 25.48
CA SER A 64 10.39 9.02 24.94
C SER A 64 10.71 7.81 24.04
N TRP A 65 12.00 7.51 23.88
CA TRP A 65 12.51 6.47 22.98
C TRP A 65 12.98 5.23 23.76
N ASP A 66 12.68 4.04 23.25
CA ASP A 66 13.07 2.78 23.89
C ASP A 66 14.54 2.45 23.59
N GLN A 67 15.39 2.78 24.57
CA GLN A 67 16.84 2.64 24.48
C GLN A 67 17.29 1.18 24.44
N ASP A 68 16.58 0.29 25.14
CA ASP A 68 16.90 -1.14 25.16
C ASP A 68 16.62 -1.76 23.79
N LYS A 69 15.52 -1.34 23.15
CA LYS A 69 15.19 -1.76 21.79
C LYS A 69 16.18 -1.25 20.75
N VAL A 70 16.64 0.00 20.86
CA VAL A 70 17.71 0.53 19.99
C VAL A 70 18.99 -0.27 20.14
N ALA A 71 19.44 -0.50 21.38
CA ALA A 71 20.65 -1.30 21.65
C ALA A 71 20.52 -2.74 21.14
N GLU A 72 19.32 -3.32 21.22
CA GLU A 72 19.02 -4.62 20.62
C GLU A 72 19.12 -4.62 19.10
N ASN A 73 18.51 -3.64 18.43
CA ASN A 73 18.59 -3.50 16.98
C ASN A 73 20.04 -3.33 16.49
N GLN A 74 20.82 -2.48 17.16
CA GLN A 74 22.25 -2.29 16.86
C GLN A 74 23.03 -3.60 16.97
N ARG A 75 22.84 -4.35 18.07
CA ARG A 75 23.50 -5.65 18.26
C ARG A 75 23.11 -6.66 17.18
N ARG A 76 21.81 -6.79 16.91
CA ARG A 76 21.29 -7.74 15.90
C ARG A 76 21.78 -7.39 14.49
N LEU A 77 21.79 -6.10 14.12
CA LEU A 77 22.28 -5.67 12.81
C LEU A 77 23.79 -5.91 12.66
N ASN A 78 24.61 -5.60 13.67
CA ASN A 78 26.04 -5.90 13.65
C ASN A 78 26.30 -7.41 13.51
N GLU A 79 25.48 -8.26 14.15
CA GLU A 79 25.59 -9.71 13.97
C GLU A 79 25.20 -10.15 12.54
N ILE A 80 24.12 -9.59 11.99
CA ILE A 80 23.69 -9.82 10.59
C ILE A 80 24.80 -9.44 9.61
N LEU A 81 25.47 -8.31 9.84
CA LEU A 81 26.60 -7.86 9.03
C LEU A 81 27.76 -8.87 9.09
N ALA A 82 28.15 -9.28 10.29
CA ALA A 82 29.21 -10.28 10.47
C ALA A 82 28.89 -11.61 9.74
N ILE A 83 27.65 -12.09 9.83
CA ILE A 83 27.21 -13.31 9.13
C ILE A 83 27.29 -13.14 7.61
N SER A 84 26.81 -12.00 7.10
CA SER A 84 26.71 -11.72 5.66
C SER A 84 28.09 -11.48 5.03
N HIS A 85 28.96 -10.73 5.71
CA HIS A 85 30.33 -10.47 5.27
C HIS A 85 31.20 -11.73 5.29
N ALA A 86 30.99 -12.63 6.26
CA ALA A 86 31.64 -13.95 6.26
C ALA A 86 31.28 -14.79 5.02
N ALA A 87 30.14 -14.53 4.39
CA ALA A 87 29.71 -15.12 3.12
C ALA A 87 30.02 -14.26 1.88
N GLY A 88 30.75 -13.15 2.05
CA GLY A 88 31.10 -12.22 0.99
C GLY A 88 29.89 -11.50 0.39
N LYS A 89 28.88 -11.18 1.20
CA LYS A 89 27.66 -10.45 0.78
C LYS A 89 27.60 -9.09 1.45
N ALA A 90 27.45 -8.04 0.65
CA ALA A 90 27.16 -6.70 1.15
C ALA A 90 25.73 -6.62 1.70
N VAL A 91 25.50 -5.72 2.64
CA VAL A 91 24.21 -5.50 3.30
C VAL A 91 23.81 -4.03 3.23
N TYR A 92 22.63 -3.76 2.67
CA TYR A 92 22.03 -2.43 2.63
C TYR A 92 20.83 -2.37 3.56
N LEU A 93 20.68 -1.27 4.31
CA LEU A 93 19.55 -1.09 5.23
C LEU A 93 18.52 -0.14 4.60
N TRP A 94 17.27 -0.55 4.57
CA TRP A 94 16.18 0.30 4.11
C TRP A 94 15.77 1.29 5.20
N HIS A 95 15.78 2.57 4.84
CA HIS A 95 15.35 3.71 5.61
C HIS A 95 14.21 4.49 4.92
N ARG A 96 13.29 5.04 5.72
CA ARG A 96 12.26 5.98 5.26
C ARG A 96 12.58 7.35 5.83
N GLU A 97 12.55 8.39 5.01
CA GLU A 97 12.69 9.78 5.46
C GLU A 97 11.52 10.57 4.84
N VAL A 98 10.73 11.36 5.54
CA VAL A 98 10.93 12.16 6.75
C VAL A 98 10.28 11.52 7.99
N MET A 99 11.08 10.88 8.84
CA MET A 99 10.61 10.16 10.04
C MET A 99 11.02 10.90 11.31
N LEU A 100 10.13 11.01 12.31
CA LEU A 100 10.47 11.66 13.57
C LEU A 100 10.10 10.78 14.77
N PRO A 101 11.03 10.52 15.71
CA PRO A 101 10.65 9.97 17.01
C PRO A 101 9.73 10.95 17.77
N PRO A 102 8.84 10.45 18.64
CA PRO A 102 8.13 11.29 19.60
C PRO A 102 9.09 12.20 20.35
N GLY A 103 8.62 13.36 20.81
CA GLY A 103 9.45 14.33 21.52
C GLY A 103 10.32 15.23 20.63
N LEU A 104 10.77 14.78 19.45
CA LEU A 104 11.75 15.54 18.66
C LEU A 104 11.27 16.92 18.21
N LEU A 105 9.97 17.09 17.92
CA LEU A 105 9.40 18.41 17.58
C LEU A 105 9.42 19.40 18.75
N LYS A 106 9.59 18.93 19.99
CA LYS A 106 9.81 19.80 21.15
C LYS A 106 11.27 20.23 21.25
N ASP A 107 12.19 19.31 20.96
CA ASP A 107 13.64 19.60 20.96
C ASP A 107 14.06 20.49 19.78
N ILE A 108 13.42 20.33 18.61
CA ILE A 108 13.74 21.06 17.38
C ILE A 108 12.44 21.64 16.76
N PRO A 109 11.85 22.69 17.36
CA PRO A 109 10.64 23.31 16.83
C PRO A 109 10.82 23.91 15.42
N GLU A 110 12.06 24.22 15.02
CA GLU A 110 12.43 24.73 13.69
C GLU A 110 12.24 23.72 12.56
N LEU A 111 11.93 22.45 12.89
CA LEU A 111 11.48 21.48 11.89
C LEU A 111 10.11 21.83 11.30
N LEU A 112 9.39 22.77 11.91
CA LEU A 112 8.13 23.28 11.39
C LEU A 112 8.28 24.74 10.94
N ASP A 113 7.66 25.07 9.81
CA ASP A 113 7.59 26.43 9.32
C ASP A 113 6.48 27.25 10.01
N SER A 114 6.33 28.52 9.60
CA SER A 114 5.30 29.42 10.13
C SER A 114 3.87 28.88 9.98
N ASP A 115 3.62 28.10 8.94
CA ASP A 115 2.35 27.47 8.63
C ASP A 115 2.18 26.12 9.33
N GLY A 116 3.12 25.73 10.20
CA GLY A 116 3.09 24.49 10.96
C GLY A 116 3.29 23.24 10.10
N GLU A 117 3.80 23.42 8.89
CA GLU A 117 4.20 22.33 8.00
C GLU A 117 5.68 22.03 8.16
N PHE A 118 6.11 20.85 7.74
CA PHE A 118 7.49 20.45 7.91
C PHE A 118 8.41 21.28 6.99
N ASP A 119 9.47 21.87 7.55
CA ASP A 119 10.43 22.67 6.78
C ASP A 119 11.45 21.78 6.06
N LEU A 120 11.01 21.23 4.93
CA LEU A 120 11.71 20.19 4.16
C LEU A 120 13.04 20.63 3.53
N THR A 121 13.33 21.92 3.53
CA THR A 121 14.59 22.48 3.00
C THR A 121 15.34 23.33 4.03
N GLY A 122 14.90 23.28 5.29
CA GLY A 122 15.49 24.04 6.38
C GLY A 122 16.81 23.45 6.90
N ASP A 123 17.64 24.30 7.50
CA ASP A 123 18.93 23.89 8.07
C ASP A 123 18.77 22.92 9.24
N ALA A 124 17.70 23.06 10.03
CA ALA A 124 17.37 22.15 11.13
C ALA A 124 17.17 20.72 10.61
N PHE A 125 16.39 20.56 9.53
CA PHE A 125 16.15 19.24 8.95
C PHE A 125 17.41 18.66 8.30
N ALA A 126 18.18 19.48 7.58
CA ALA A 126 19.46 19.03 7.02
C ALA A 126 20.44 18.56 8.10
N SER A 127 20.47 19.25 9.24
CA SER A 127 21.30 18.89 10.39
C SER A 127 20.83 17.59 11.03
N LEU A 128 19.51 17.40 11.14
CA LEU A 128 18.92 16.15 11.63
C LEU A 128 19.27 14.95 10.72
N ILE A 129 19.18 15.08 9.39
CA ILE A 129 19.56 13.99 8.48
C ILE A 129 21.04 13.62 8.67
N ARG A 130 21.93 14.62 8.72
CA ARG A 130 23.37 14.38 8.92
C ARG A 130 23.65 13.72 10.27
N TYR A 131 22.97 14.18 11.31
CA TYR A 131 23.02 13.58 12.64
C TYR A 131 22.62 12.09 12.59
N LYS A 132 21.48 11.76 11.97
CA LYS A 132 21.02 10.37 11.88
C LYS A 132 22.03 9.46 11.16
N LEU A 133 22.61 9.96 10.07
CA LEU A 133 23.64 9.24 9.32
C LEU A 133 24.91 9.05 10.14
N GLU A 134 25.40 10.11 10.79
CA GLU A 134 26.56 10.05 11.67
C GLU A 134 26.37 9.02 12.79
N LYS A 135 25.29 9.13 13.57
CA LYS A 135 25.01 8.23 14.69
C LYS A 135 24.76 6.78 14.28
N THR A 136 24.17 6.56 13.11
CA THR A 136 24.02 5.20 12.57
C THR A 136 25.38 4.58 12.28
N PHE A 137 26.28 5.28 11.58
CA PHE A 137 27.60 4.74 11.24
C PHE A 137 28.58 4.72 12.42
N GLU A 138 28.34 5.49 13.49
CA GLU A 138 29.02 5.29 14.77
C GLU A 138 28.61 3.95 15.42
N SER A 139 27.31 3.61 15.36
CA SER A 139 26.74 2.43 16.03
C SER A 139 26.88 1.13 15.23
N VAL A 140 26.92 1.24 13.90
CA VAL A 140 26.94 0.13 12.95
C VAL A 140 27.95 0.45 11.83
N PRO A 141 29.25 0.51 12.15
CA PRO A 141 30.28 1.01 11.25
C PRO A 141 30.48 0.15 10.00
N ASP A 142 30.09 -1.13 10.04
CA ASP A 142 30.30 -2.08 8.95
C ASP A 142 29.15 -2.09 7.94
N LEU A 143 28.08 -1.31 8.15
CA LEU A 143 26.96 -1.24 7.20
C LEU A 143 27.42 -0.77 5.82
N ASP A 144 27.09 -1.50 4.75
CA ASP A 144 27.64 -1.22 3.41
C ASP A 144 26.92 -0.08 2.68
N GLY A 145 25.67 0.20 3.04
CA GLY A 145 24.90 1.26 2.40
C GLY A 145 23.47 1.40 2.91
N ILE A 146 22.77 2.37 2.33
CA ILE A 146 21.40 2.72 2.70
C ILE A 146 20.51 2.71 1.45
N VAL A 147 19.33 2.12 1.61
CA VAL A 147 18.22 2.18 0.65
C VAL A 147 17.20 3.20 1.16
N LEU A 148 17.11 4.36 0.53
CA LEU A 148 16.25 5.46 0.98
C LEU A 148 14.91 5.45 0.24
N THR A 149 13.83 5.55 1.00
CA THR A 149 12.48 5.82 0.48
C THR A 149 11.97 7.14 1.02
N LEU A 150 11.46 7.98 0.13
CA LEU A 150 10.88 9.29 0.48
C LEU A 150 9.35 9.27 0.59
N THR A 151 8.74 8.19 0.12
CA THR A 151 7.35 7.86 0.36
C THR A 151 7.22 7.01 1.64
N GLU A 152 6.00 6.74 2.07
CA GLU A 152 5.73 5.91 3.25
C GLU A 152 6.27 6.49 4.58
N ALA A 153 6.57 7.79 4.67
CA ALA A 153 7.10 8.43 5.86
C ALA A 153 6.03 9.19 6.69
N ASP A 154 6.43 9.76 7.84
CA ASP A 154 5.53 10.54 8.72
C ASP A 154 5.10 11.87 8.08
N TYR A 155 6.00 12.46 7.30
CA TYR A 155 5.77 13.68 6.52
C TYR A 155 6.08 13.45 5.05
N SER A 156 5.30 14.09 4.18
CA SER A 156 5.53 14.02 2.74
C SER A 156 6.77 14.82 2.33
N ALA A 157 7.65 14.22 1.53
CA ALA A 157 8.63 14.98 0.75
C ALA A 157 8.05 15.53 -0.57
N ILE A 158 6.91 14.98 -1.03
CA ILE A 158 6.41 15.15 -2.39
C ILE A 158 5.10 15.96 -2.42
N HIS A 159 4.18 15.70 -1.50
CA HIS A 159 2.80 16.22 -1.55
C HIS A 159 2.58 17.54 -0.79
N ASN A 160 3.53 18.46 -0.90
CA ASN A 160 3.57 19.72 -0.13
C ASN A 160 2.36 20.63 -0.40
N SER A 161 1.83 21.31 0.63
CA SER A 161 0.66 22.18 0.46
C SER A 161 0.99 23.45 -0.35
N ASP A 162 2.19 24.02 -0.18
CA ASP A 162 2.73 25.10 -1.00
C ASP A 162 3.89 24.61 -1.85
N THR A 163 3.56 24.10 -3.04
CA THR A 163 4.55 23.63 -4.03
C THR A 163 5.41 24.76 -4.61
N ARG A 164 5.09 26.04 -4.37
CA ARG A 164 5.96 27.16 -4.76
C ARG A 164 7.10 27.32 -3.76
N LYS A 165 6.79 27.17 -2.46
CA LYS A 165 7.76 27.20 -1.37
C LYS A 165 8.60 25.92 -1.33
N TYR A 166 7.94 24.77 -1.45
CA TYR A 166 8.56 23.44 -1.44
C TYR A 166 8.29 22.70 -2.76
N PRO A 167 8.91 23.10 -3.89
CA PRO A 167 8.78 22.36 -5.14
C PRO A 167 9.25 20.91 -4.95
N PRO A 168 8.41 19.90 -5.24
CA PRO A 168 8.70 18.51 -4.86
C PRO A 168 10.05 17.99 -5.35
N ALA A 169 10.38 18.20 -6.63
CA ALA A 169 11.68 17.79 -7.18
C ALA A 169 12.87 18.47 -6.50
N LYS A 170 12.73 19.73 -6.06
CA LYS A 170 13.80 20.43 -5.32
C LYS A 170 13.95 19.90 -3.90
N VAL A 171 12.84 19.60 -3.22
CA VAL A 171 12.85 18.94 -1.91
C VAL A 171 13.52 17.58 -2.00
N VAL A 172 13.13 16.76 -2.98
CA VAL A 172 13.76 15.46 -3.24
C VAL A 172 15.26 15.65 -3.46
N SER A 173 15.66 16.53 -4.39
CA SER A 173 17.08 16.78 -4.68
C SER A 173 17.88 17.23 -3.45
N PHE A 174 17.28 18.03 -2.58
CA PHE A 174 17.89 18.47 -1.32
C PHE A 174 18.14 17.29 -0.37
N ILE A 175 17.10 16.49 -0.09
CA ILE A 175 17.20 15.36 0.84
C ILE A 175 18.20 14.32 0.32
N ILE A 176 18.02 13.85 -0.92
CA ILE A 176 18.87 12.80 -1.48
C ILE A 176 20.31 13.31 -1.69
N GLY A 177 20.51 14.62 -1.91
CA GLY A 177 21.84 15.23 -2.02
C GLY A 177 22.61 15.15 -0.70
N ILE A 178 21.94 15.27 0.45
CA ILE A 178 22.55 15.08 1.77
C ILE A 178 22.97 13.60 1.93
N PHE A 179 22.06 12.65 1.67
CA PHE A 179 22.38 11.22 1.76
C PHE A 179 23.52 10.84 0.82
N ALA A 180 23.48 11.26 -0.45
CA ALA A 180 24.51 10.98 -1.43
C ALA A 180 25.87 11.51 -0.97
N SER A 181 25.94 12.78 -0.55
CA SER A 181 27.20 13.38 -0.10
C SER A 181 27.76 12.71 1.15
N GLU A 182 26.92 12.39 2.14
CA GLU A 182 27.37 11.78 3.39
C GLU A 182 27.79 10.31 3.22
N LEU A 183 27.12 9.55 2.34
CA LEU A 183 27.48 8.17 2.04
C LEU A 183 28.74 8.09 1.16
N GLU A 184 28.88 9.00 0.19
CA GLU A 184 30.09 9.11 -0.65
C GLU A 184 31.34 9.37 0.19
N LYS A 185 31.29 10.32 1.15
CA LYS A 185 32.40 10.58 2.09
C LYS A 185 32.83 9.36 2.90
N ARG A 186 31.90 8.44 3.14
CA ARG A 186 32.10 7.22 3.93
C ARG A 186 32.40 5.99 3.07
N GLY A 187 32.43 6.14 1.73
CA GLY A 187 32.59 5.03 0.80
C GLY A 187 31.45 4.01 0.84
N ARG A 188 30.23 4.45 1.17
CA ARG A 188 29.04 3.59 1.31
C ARG A 188 28.11 3.72 0.11
N ARG A 189 27.41 2.64 -0.22
CA ARG A 189 26.47 2.64 -1.35
C ARG A 189 25.21 3.43 -0.98
N PHE A 190 24.78 4.32 -1.87
CA PHE A 190 23.50 5.00 -1.76
C PHE A 190 22.55 4.48 -2.84
N ILE A 191 21.39 4.00 -2.41
CA ILE A 191 20.30 3.53 -3.27
C ILE A 191 19.07 4.37 -2.96
N MET A 192 18.52 5.05 -3.95
CA MET A 192 17.32 5.85 -3.82
C MET A 192 16.15 5.11 -4.49
N ARG A 193 15.13 4.76 -3.70
CA ARG A 193 13.90 4.14 -4.20
C ARG A 193 12.98 5.20 -4.79
N SER A 194 12.62 5.03 -6.05
CA SER A 194 11.70 5.90 -6.78
C SER A 194 10.22 5.60 -6.54
N PHE A 195 9.90 4.76 -5.54
CA PHE A 195 8.54 4.27 -5.30
C PHE A 195 7.54 5.41 -5.08
N GLY A 196 6.49 5.42 -5.92
CA GLY A 196 5.40 6.37 -5.91
C GLY A 196 4.02 5.68 -5.85
N SER A 197 3.06 6.31 -5.17
CA SER A 197 1.66 5.85 -5.17
C SER A 197 0.89 6.35 -6.39
N ILE A 198 1.36 7.42 -7.04
CA ILE A 198 0.81 7.96 -8.29
C ILE A 198 1.93 8.31 -9.27
N ALA A 199 1.59 8.56 -10.53
CA ALA A 199 2.56 8.86 -11.58
C ALA A 199 3.42 10.08 -11.23
N GLU A 200 2.76 11.11 -10.69
CA GLU A 200 3.38 12.37 -10.31
C GLU A 200 4.47 12.17 -9.23
N ASP A 201 4.38 11.14 -8.39
CA ASP A 201 5.40 10.82 -7.38
C ASP A 201 6.70 10.38 -8.06
N TYR A 202 6.62 9.44 -9.01
CA TYR A 202 7.77 8.97 -9.78
C TYR A 202 8.43 10.12 -10.52
N GLU A 203 7.62 10.96 -11.19
CA GLU A 203 8.12 12.12 -11.92
C GLU A 203 8.90 13.08 -11.02
N CYS A 204 8.35 13.40 -9.84
CA CYS A 204 9.00 14.29 -8.89
C CYS A 204 10.28 13.69 -8.32
N ILE A 205 10.27 12.39 -7.97
CA ILE A 205 11.44 11.72 -7.40
C ILE A 205 12.57 11.64 -8.43
N LEU A 206 12.26 11.17 -9.64
CA LEU A 206 13.24 11.03 -10.72
C LEU A 206 13.79 12.41 -11.13
N ALA A 207 12.95 13.43 -11.25
CA ALA A 207 13.44 14.79 -11.56
C ALA A 207 14.37 15.34 -10.47
N GLY A 208 14.10 15.05 -9.19
CA GLY A 208 14.99 15.43 -8.08
C GLY A 208 16.33 14.70 -8.12
N ALA A 209 16.33 13.42 -8.51
CA ALA A 209 17.52 12.60 -8.71
C ALA A 209 18.36 13.06 -9.90
N GLU A 210 17.73 13.24 -11.07
CA GLU A 210 18.35 13.73 -12.29
C GLU A 210 19.00 15.11 -12.09
N ALA A 211 18.45 15.96 -11.22
CA ALA A 211 19.07 17.25 -10.88
C ALA A 211 20.46 17.13 -10.21
N LEU A 212 20.82 15.97 -9.66
CA LEU A 212 22.14 15.71 -9.05
C LEU A 212 23.12 15.03 -10.01
N GLU A 213 22.75 14.81 -11.26
CA GLU A 213 23.63 14.21 -12.26
C GLU A 213 24.96 14.98 -12.34
N GLY A 214 26.06 14.24 -12.43
CA GLY A 214 27.42 14.79 -12.51
C GLY A 214 27.96 15.36 -11.19
N ARG A 215 27.13 15.48 -10.14
CA ARG A 215 27.56 15.93 -8.80
C ARG A 215 27.79 14.77 -7.84
N HIS A 216 26.96 13.74 -7.93
CA HIS A 216 27.06 12.53 -7.13
C HIS A 216 26.81 11.28 -7.98
N GLN A 217 27.30 10.14 -7.51
CA GLN A 217 27.06 8.83 -8.10
C GLN A 217 26.24 8.00 -7.11
N PHE A 218 25.06 7.57 -7.52
CA PHE A 218 24.20 6.70 -6.72
C PHE A 218 23.29 5.86 -7.62
N GLU A 219 22.51 4.99 -7.00
CA GLU A 219 21.63 4.08 -7.70
C GLU A 219 20.16 4.49 -7.55
N ILE A 220 19.39 4.32 -8.63
CA ILE A 220 17.94 4.51 -8.62
C ILE A 220 17.29 3.13 -8.68
N GLU A 221 16.59 2.77 -7.61
CA GLU A 221 15.82 1.54 -7.54
C GLU A 221 14.34 1.82 -7.82
N THR A 222 13.80 1.16 -8.83
CA THR A 222 12.42 1.34 -9.29
C THR A 222 11.71 -0.01 -9.27
N LYS A 223 10.46 -0.06 -8.80
CA LYS A 223 9.66 -1.29 -8.87
C LYS A 223 9.52 -1.78 -10.31
N ILE A 224 9.51 -3.10 -10.48
CA ILE A 224 9.38 -3.74 -11.80
C ILE A 224 8.00 -3.51 -12.42
N THR A 225 6.96 -3.39 -11.57
CA THR A 225 5.62 -2.93 -11.94
C THR A 225 5.45 -1.46 -11.54
N PRO A 226 4.57 -0.69 -12.20
CA PRO A 226 4.24 0.64 -11.72
C PRO A 226 3.49 0.55 -10.38
N TYR A 227 3.64 1.57 -9.56
CA TYR A 227 3.01 1.67 -8.24
C TYR A 227 3.37 0.49 -7.33
N ASP A 228 2.49 -0.48 -7.11
CA ASP A 228 2.65 -1.45 -6.03
C ASP A 228 2.26 -2.87 -6.45
N PHE A 229 3.17 -3.58 -7.13
CA PHE A 229 3.15 -5.03 -7.45
C PHE A 229 1.83 -5.66 -7.92
N ASP A 230 0.88 -4.86 -8.41
CA ASP A 230 -0.36 -5.35 -9.00
C ASP A 230 -0.05 -5.98 -10.37
N PRO A 231 -0.32 -7.29 -10.55
CA PRO A 231 0.00 -7.99 -11.79
C PRO A 231 -0.85 -7.58 -13.00
N PHE A 232 -1.92 -6.80 -12.81
CA PHE A 232 -2.81 -6.32 -13.87
C PHE A 232 -2.42 -4.95 -14.42
N LEU A 233 -1.49 -4.26 -13.76
CA LEU A 233 -0.97 -3.00 -14.28
C LEU A 233 -0.11 -3.25 -15.53
N SER A 234 0.00 -2.20 -16.35
CA SER A 234 0.87 -2.19 -17.53
C SER A 234 2.35 -2.18 -17.14
N VAL A 235 3.24 -2.34 -18.14
CA VAL A 235 4.70 -2.20 -17.97
C VAL A 235 5.01 -0.88 -17.29
N ASN A 236 5.95 -0.87 -16.33
CA ASN A 236 6.29 0.34 -15.60
C ASN A 236 6.97 1.38 -16.52
N PRO A 237 6.32 2.51 -16.86
CA PRO A 237 6.93 3.52 -17.72
C PRO A 237 8.09 4.27 -17.05
N PHE A 238 8.21 4.17 -15.72
CA PHE A 238 9.26 4.82 -14.93
C PHE A 238 10.50 3.95 -14.74
N LEU A 239 10.44 2.65 -15.09
CA LEU A 239 11.60 1.77 -15.09
C LEU A 239 12.49 2.09 -16.30
N ARG A 240 13.32 3.11 -16.15
CA ARG A 240 14.24 3.57 -17.20
C ARG A 240 15.56 4.01 -16.62
N LYS A 241 16.63 3.83 -17.39
CA LYS A 241 17.97 4.26 -16.99
C LYS A 241 18.08 5.78 -17.06
N SER A 242 18.28 6.40 -15.90
CA SER A 242 18.56 7.83 -15.83
C SER A 242 20.06 8.06 -16.12
N PRO A 243 20.42 9.04 -16.95
CA PRO A 243 21.82 9.35 -17.24
C PRO A 243 22.65 9.55 -15.96
N GLY A 244 23.85 8.98 -15.94
CA GLY A 244 24.76 9.09 -14.80
C GLY A 244 24.44 8.22 -13.57
N PHE A 245 23.37 7.42 -13.60
CA PHE A 245 22.96 6.57 -12.47
C PHE A 245 22.84 5.09 -12.83
N THR A 246 23.09 4.22 -11.85
CA THR A 246 22.79 2.79 -11.92
C THR A 246 21.28 2.57 -11.79
N LEU A 247 20.72 1.65 -12.56
CA LEU A 247 19.29 1.30 -12.47
C LEU A 247 19.10 -0.05 -11.79
N SER A 248 18.18 -0.09 -10.84
CA SER A 248 17.75 -1.34 -10.19
C SER A 248 16.26 -1.57 -10.30
N ALA A 249 15.88 -2.84 -10.39
CA ALA A 249 14.50 -3.27 -10.38
C ALA A 249 14.15 -3.94 -9.05
N GLU A 250 13.20 -3.38 -8.30
CA GLU A 250 12.61 -4.04 -7.13
C GLU A 250 11.52 -5.02 -7.60
N CYS A 251 11.59 -6.26 -7.15
CA CYS A 251 10.79 -7.39 -7.61
C CYS A 251 10.12 -8.12 -6.44
N GLU A 252 8.95 -8.70 -6.71
CA GLU A 252 8.16 -9.48 -5.76
C GLU A 252 8.17 -10.97 -6.17
N SER A 253 8.24 -11.89 -5.20
CA SER A 253 8.21 -13.34 -5.43
C SER A 253 7.29 -14.12 -4.47
N VAL A 254 6.91 -13.53 -3.33
CA VAL A 254 6.07 -14.10 -2.27
C VAL A 254 4.58 -13.77 -2.50
N GLY A 255 4.31 -12.63 -3.15
CA GLY A 255 2.97 -12.24 -3.57
C GLY A 255 2.27 -11.33 -2.56
N GLU A 256 2.69 -10.07 -2.48
CA GLU A 256 2.08 -9.03 -1.63
C GLU A 256 0.56 -8.92 -1.77
N PHE A 257 0.08 -8.96 -3.02
CA PHE A 257 -1.34 -8.89 -3.40
C PHE A 257 -1.98 -10.25 -3.67
N MET A 258 -1.21 -11.32 -3.45
CA MET A 258 -1.53 -12.67 -3.90
C MET A 258 -1.63 -13.66 -2.72
N GLY A 259 -1.88 -13.13 -1.51
CA GLY A 259 -2.06 -13.90 -0.29
C GLY A 259 -0.84 -13.96 0.64
N GLN A 260 0.26 -13.28 0.33
CA GLN A 260 1.39 -13.06 1.24
C GLN A 260 1.99 -14.34 1.82
N GLY A 261 2.11 -15.37 0.98
CA GLY A 261 2.59 -16.70 1.36
C GLY A 261 1.56 -17.63 2.02
N ASN A 262 0.30 -17.19 2.18
CA ASN A 262 -0.76 -18.00 2.79
C ASN A 262 -1.67 -18.70 1.77
N MET A 263 -1.50 -18.43 0.48
CA MET A 263 -2.34 -18.91 -0.62
C MET A 263 -1.51 -19.57 -1.71
N PRO A 264 -2.07 -20.49 -2.50
CA PRO A 264 -1.34 -21.13 -3.57
C PRO A 264 -1.08 -20.15 -4.73
N PHE A 265 0.18 -19.77 -4.90
CA PHE A 265 0.59 -18.67 -5.78
C PHE A 265 1.87 -18.97 -6.56
N GLU A 266 1.70 -19.34 -7.83
CA GLU A 266 2.76 -19.47 -8.83
C GLU A 266 2.52 -18.43 -9.94
N HIS A 267 3.58 -17.73 -10.38
CA HIS A 267 3.46 -16.73 -11.45
C HIS A 267 4.71 -16.57 -12.33
N VAL A 268 5.44 -17.66 -12.56
CA VAL A 268 6.61 -17.80 -13.45
C VAL A 268 6.41 -17.08 -14.77
N HIS A 269 5.22 -17.17 -15.39
CA HIS A 269 4.93 -16.49 -16.65
C HIS A 269 5.03 -14.95 -16.56
N LYS A 270 4.60 -14.34 -15.46
CA LYS A 270 4.76 -12.91 -15.20
C LYS A 270 6.20 -12.57 -14.86
N ILE A 271 6.86 -13.40 -14.04
CA ILE A 271 8.28 -13.21 -13.66
C ILE A 271 9.19 -13.18 -14.89
N VAL A 272 9.00 -14.11 -15.84
CA VAL A 272 9.76 -14.08 -17.10
C VAL A 272 9.52 -12.76 -17.83
N GLY A 273 8.27 -12.31 -17.96
CA GLY A 273 7.95 -11.01 -18.56
C GLY A 273 8.68 -9.85 -17.87
N PHE A 274 8.59 -9.78 -16.54
CA PHE A 274 9.26 -8.78 -15.71
C PHE A 274 10.78 -8.76 -15.91
N VAL A 275 11.43 -9.93 -15.94
CA VAL A 275 12.87 -9.99 -16.19
C VAL A 275 13.21 -9.46 -17.59
N ARG A 276 12.43 -9.79 -18.62
CA ARG A 276 12.65 -9.29 -19.99
C ARG A 276 12.44 -7.79 -20.08
N GLU A 277 11.43 -7.25 -19.41
CA GLU A 277 11.18 -5.81 -19.30
C GLU A 277 12.35 -5.10 -18.62
N GLY A 278 12.84 -5.62 -17.50
CA GLY A 278 14.02 -5.07 -16.81
C GLY A 278 15.30 -5.13 -17.66
N GLN A 279 15.53 -6.25 -18.36
CA GLN A 279 16.66 -6.39 -19.29
C GLN A 279 16.57 -5.37 -20.43
N ALA A 280 15.38 -5.16 -21.00
CA ALA A 280 15.15 -4.15 -22.04
C ALA A 280 15.36 -2.71 -21.53
N ALA A 281 15.02 -2.44 -20.26
CA ALA A 281 15.25 -1.14 -19.61
C ALA A 281 16.72 -0.89 -19.23
N GLY A 282 17.60 -1.90 -19.34
CA GLY A 282 19.01 -1.79 -19.00
C GLY A 282 19.27 -1.82 -17.49
N VAL A 283 18.48 -2.59 -16.73
CA VAL A 283 18.64 -2.83 -15.29
C VAL A 283 20.00 -3.47 -14.99
N ASP A 284 20.72 -2.90 -14.04
CA ASP A 284 22.03 -3.34 -13.57
C ASP A 284 21.94 -4.27 -12.34
N ARG A 285 20.88 -4.16 -11.52
CA ARG A 285 20.64 -4.98 -10.32
C ARG A 285 19.15 -5.33 -10.17
N PHE A 286 18.87 -6.60 -9.88
CA PHE A 286 17.52 -7.06 -9.53
C PHE A 286 17.46 -7.33 -8.02
N VAL A 287 16.54 -6.63 -7.35
CA VAL A 287 16.28 -6.76 -5.92
C VAL A 287 15.02 -7.58 -5.74
N ILE A 288 15.17 -8.84 -5.35
CA ILE A 288 14.06 -9.79 -5.30
C ILE A 288 13.67 -9.99 -3.85
N ARG A 289 12.44 -9.61 -3.50
CA ARG A 289 11.87 -9.90 -2.18
C ARG A 289 11.64 -11.39 -2.03
N ILE A 290 12.24 -12.01 -1.01
CA ILE A 290 12.16 -13.46 -0.77
C ILE A 290 11.32 -13.82 0.47
N ASP A 291 10.90 -12.82 1.25
CA ASP A 291 10.00 -13.04 2.37
C ASP A 291 8.96 -11.93 2.51
N ARG A 292 7.88 -12.26 3.22
CA ARG A 292 6.87 -11.30 3.62
C ARG A 292 6.17 -11.75 4.89
N ARG A 293 6.20 -10.92 5.93
CA ARG A 293 5.54 -11.15 7.22
C ARG A 293 5.86 -12.53 7.83
N GLY A 294 7.13 -12.94 7.75
CA GLY A 294 7.61 -14.23 8.27
C GLY A 294 7.41 -15.41 7.31
N ASN A 295 6.69 -15.24 6.20
CA ASN A 295 6.59 -16.25 5.17
C ASN A 295 7.75 -16.12 4.19
N CYS A 296 8.61 -17.13 4.11
CA CYS A 296 9.73 -17.18 3.18
C CYS A 296 9.39 -17.99 1.93
N ILE A 297 9.78 -17.52 0.76
CA ILE A 297 9.51 -18.17 -0.52
C ILE A 297 10.09 -19.59 -0.60
N PHE A 298 11.21 -19.83 0.07
CA PHE A 298 11.91 -21.13 0.10
C PHE A 298 11.17 -22.20 0.90
N ASP A 299 10.25 -21.81 1.77
CA ASP A 299 9.40 -22.73 2.53
C ASP A 299 8.02 -22.92 1.85
N LEU A 300 7.83 -22.30 0.68
CA LEU A 300 6.56 -22.16 -0.05
C LEU A 300 6.76 -22.44 -1.55
N TYR A 301 6.71 -21.40 -2.38
CA TYR A 301 6.80 -21.45 -3.83
C TYR A 301 8.19 -21.05 -4.33
N GLU A 302 9.23 -21.81 -3.97
CA GLU A 302 10.60 -21.52 -4.40
C GLU A 302 10.72 -21.41 -5.93
N ILE A 303 9.82 -22.05 -6.69
CA ILE A 303 9.71 -21.91 -8.15
C ILE A 303 9.61 -20.45 -8.62
N ASN A 304 8.98 -19.55 -7.86
CA ASN A 304 8.89 -18.13 -8.23
C ASN A 304 10.28 -17.48 -8.19
N TYR A 305 11.08 -17.75 -7.16
CA TYR A 305 12.45 -17.25 -7.11
C TYR A 305 13.33 -17.94 -8.16
N TYR A 306 13.18 -19.26 -8.33
CA TYR A 306 13.88 -20.02 -9.37
C TYR A 306 13.63 -19.45 -10.77
N ALA A 307 12.41 -18.96 -11.04
CA ALA A 307 12.11 -18.32 -12.30
C ALA A 307 12.91 -17.04 -12.56
N TYR A 308 13.11 -16.19 -11.54
CA TYR A 308 14.01 -15.04 -11.66
C TYR A 308 15.44 -15.51 -11.97
N ALA A 309 15.95 -16.47 -11.18
CA ALA A 309 17.31 -16.97 -11.36
C ALA A 309 17.54 -17.51 -12.78
N ARG A 310 16.63 -18.37 -13.28
CA ARG A 310 16.74 -18.95 -14.62
C ARG A 310 16.55 -17.93 -15.74
N ALA A 311 15.58 -17.02 -15.62
CA ALA A 311 15.34 -16.00 -16.64
C ALA A 311 16.47 -14.96 -16.73
N LEU A 312 17.20 -14.71 -15.64
CA LEU A 312 18.36 -13.82 -15.64
C LEU A 312 19.62 -14.50 -16.21
N GLU A 313 19.71 -15.82 -16.11
CA GLU A 313 20.80 -16.63 -16.69
C GLU A 313 20.63 -16.88 -18.18
N ASP A 314 19.39 -17.12 -18.63
CA ASP A 314 19.04 -17.45 -20.01
C ASP A 314 17.96 -16.48 -20.53
N ASP A 315 18.32 -15.66 -21.53
CA ASP A 315 17.45 -14.65 -22.12
C ASP A 315 16.36 -15.22 -23.04
N LYS A 316 16.44 -16.51 -23.38
CA LYS A 316 15.49 -17.21 -24.27
C LYS A 316 14.61 -18.20 -23.55
N ILE A 317 14.94 -18.57 -22.31
CA ILE A 317 14.13 -19.55 -21.57
C ILE A 317 12.69 -19.06 -21.43
N THR A 318 11.76 -19.98 -21.64
CA THR A 318 10.33 -19.75 -21.51
C THR A 318 9.81 -20.18 -20.15
N ALA A 319 8.67 -19.61 -19.75
CA ALA A 319 8.00 -20.00 -18.51
C ALA A 319 7.61 -21.50 -18.48
N GLY A 320 7.29 -22.09 -19.63
CA GLY A 320 6.99 -23.52 -19.74
C GLY A 320 8.22 -24.39 -19.50
N GLU A 321 9.40 -23.97 -19.99
CA GLU A 321 10.66 -24.66 -19.76
C GLU A 321 11.10 -24.58 -18.31
N ILE A 322 11.03 -23.39 -17.68
CA ILE A 322 11.33 -23.22 -16.25
C ILE A 322 10.46 -24.14 -15.39
N ARG A 323 9.14 -24.18 -15.64
CA ARG A 323 8.25 -25.08 -14.90
C ARG A 323 8.65 -26.53 -15.10
N ARG A 324 8.88 -26.95 -16.34
CA ARG A 324 9.30 -28.33 -16.63
C ARG A 324 10.61 -28.68 -15.90
N GLU A 325 11.64 -27.85 -16.01
CA GLU A 325 12.93 -28.03 -15.32
C GLU A 325 12.75 -28.16 -13.79
N TRP A 326 11.97 -27.25 -13.20
CA TRP A 326 11.70 -27.24 -11.78
C TRP A 326 10.99 -28.53 -11.32
N HIS A 327 9.91 -28.90 -12.01
CA HIS A 327 9.09 -30.06 -11.66
C HIS A 327 9.84 -31.37 -11.89
N GLU A 328 10.67 -31.47 -12.94
CA GLU A 328 11.52 -32.63 -13.20
C GLU A 328 12.59 -32.82 -12.12
N LYS A 329 13.19 -31.72 -11.66
CA LYS A 329 14.26 -31.73 -10.65
C LYS A 329 13.75 -32.03 -9.23
N HIS A 330 12.60 -31.49 -8.84
CA HIS A 330 12.17 -31.50 -7.43
C HIS A 330 11.09 -32.54 -7.12
N TYR A 331 10.39 -33.08 -8.12
CA TYR A 331 9.23 -33.94 -7.86
C TYR A 331 9.28 -35.28 -8.62
N PRO A 332 8.86 -36.38 -7.97
CA PRO A 332 8.58 -37.66 -8.62
C PRO A 332 7.64 -37.52 -9.81
N GLY A 333 7.87 -38.34 -10.86
CA GLY A 333 7.11 -38.28 -12.12
C GLY A 333 5.58 -38.32 -11.96
N GLN A 334 5.09 -39.07 -10.96
CA GLN A 334 3.66 -39.21 -10.69
C GLN A 334 2.96 -37.91 -10.28
N TYR A 335 3.70 -36.93 -9.72
CA TYR A 335 3.12 -35.68 -9.23
C TYR A 335 3.18 -34.54 -10.24
N ARG A 336 4.12 -34.57 -11.19
CA ARG A 336 4.50 -33.41 -12.02
C ARG A 336 3.31 -32.78 -12.76
N ALA A 337 2.54 -33.58 -13.49
CA ALA A 337 1.37 -33.08 -14.22
C ALA A 337 0.30 -32.50 -13.28
N GLY A 338 0.09 -33.14 -12.13
CA GLY A 338 -0.86 -32.67 -11.13
C GLY A 338 -0.44 -31.36 -10.48
N PHE A 339 0.85 -31.19 -10.15
CA PHE A 339 1.35 -29.96 -9.56
C PHE A 339 1.36 -28.79 -10.55
N ILE A 340 1.67 -29.03 -11.84
CA ILE A 340 1.52 -28.01 -12.88
C ILE A 340 0.08 -27.52 -12.98
N GLU A 341 -0.90 -28.43 -12.88
CA GLU A 341 -2.31 -28.04 -12.88
C GLU A 341 -2.71 -27.30 -11.59
N LEU A 342 -2.18 -27.69 -10.42
CA LEU A 342 -2.37 -26.92 -9.19
C LEU A 342 -1.81 -25.50 -9.31
N ASP A 343 -0.62 -25.33 -9.89
CA ASP A 343 -0.02 -24.01 -10.10
C ASP A 343 -0.94 -23.11 -10.96
N ARG A 344 -1.50 -23.67 -12.05
CA ARG A 344 -2.45 -22.98 -12.94
C ARG A 344 -3.74 -22.60 -12.21
N LEU A 345 -4.34 -23.54 -11.48
CA LEU A 345 -5.55 -23.31 -10.70
C LEU A 345 -5.33 -22.26 -9.60
N GLY A 346 -4.17 -22.30 -8.93
CA GLY A 346 -3.79 -21.39 -7.87
C GLY A 346 -3.76 -19.94 -8.34
N TRP A 347 -3.06 -19.68 -9.46
CA TRP A 347 -3.02 -18.34 -10.07
C TRP A 347 -4.42 -17.79 -10.37
N GLU A 348 -5.25 -18.57 -11.07
CA GLU A 348 -6.59 -18.13 -11.46
C GLU A 348 -7.49 -17.88 -10.23
N MET A 349 -7.45 -18.77 -9.25
CA MET A 349 -8.21 -18.67 -8.01
C MET A 349 -7.80 -17.43 -7.20
N VAL A 350 -6.50 -17.18 -7.03
CA VAL A 350 -5.98 -16.03 -6.28
C VAL A 350 -6.42 -14.72 -6.93
N CYS A 351 -6.30 -14.62 -8.27
CA CYS A 351 -6.78 -13.46 -9.01
C CYS A 351 -8.27 -13.19 -8.77
N LYS A 352 -9.11 -14.25 -8.84
CA LYS A 352 -10.56 -14.13 -8.59
C LYS A 352 -10.92 -13.93 -7.11
N THR A 353 -9.98 -14.15 -6.19
CA THR A 353 -10.20 -13.91 -4.76
C THR A 353 -9.90 -12.46 -4.42
N TYR A 354 -8.68 -12.00 -4.70
CA TYR A 354 -8.15 -10.72 -4.24
C TYR A 354 -8.39 -9.52 -5.16
N PHE A 355 -8.97 -9.74 -6.33
CA PHE A 355 -9.26 -8.69 -7.31
C PHE A 355 -10.71 -8.79 -7.75
N ILE A 356 -11.29 -7.72 -8.27
CA ILE A 356 -12.58 -7.72 -8.97
C ILE A 356 -12.30 -7.24 -10.38
N ASP A 357 -12.41 -8.10 -11.39
CA ASP A 357 -12.02 -7.78 -12.78
C ASP A 357 -10.63 -7.11 -12.90
N GLY A 358 -9.66 -7.58 -12.10
CA GLY A 358 -8.30 -7.03 -12.04
C GLY A 358 -8.14 -5.78 -11.18
N HIS A 359 -9.20 -5.22 -10.60
CA HIS A 359 -9.12 -4.16 -9.59
C HIS A 359 -8.75 -4.73 -8.21
N VAL A 360 -7.75 -4.18 -7.53
CA VAL A 360 -7.29 -4.71 -6.23
C VAL A 360 -8.37 -4.53 -5.15
N LEU A 361 -8.83 -5.64 -4.57
CA LEU A 361 -9.75 -5.63 -3.43
C LEU A 361 -8.99 -5.45 -2.11
N PHE A 362 -7.86 -6.16 -1.94
CA PHE A 362 -7.02 -6.10 -0.74
C PHE A 362 -5.54 -6.18 -1.06
N HIS A 363 -4.73 -5.60 -0.19
CA HIS A 363 -3.27 -5.69 -0.18
C HIS A 363 -2.73 -6.47 1.04
N GLY A 364 -3.54 -7.44 1.52
CA GLY A 364 -3.28 -8.26 2.71
C GLY A 364 -3.38 -7.53 4.05
N ASN A 365 -3.97 -6.33 4.07
CA ASN A 365 -4.56 -5.72 5.26
C ASN A 365 -6.07 -5.65 5.06
N TYR A 366 -6.82 -6.47 5.78
CA TYR A 366 -8.27 -6.53 5.70
C TYR A 366 -8.86 -5.52 6.69
N CYS A 367 -9.21 -4.33 6.22
CA CYS A 367 -10.00 -3.39 7.01
C CYS A 367 -10.79 -2.43 6.11
N MET A 368 -11.84 -1.83 6.67
CA MET A 368 -12.72 -0.90 5.95
C MET A 368 -11.97 0.31 5.40
N LYS A 369 -10.94 0.79 6.10
CA LYS A 369 -10.08 1.91 5.66
C LYS A 369 -9.51 1.64 4.26
N TYR A 370 -9.00 0.43 4.00
CA TYR A 370 -8.39 0.12 2.70
C TYR A 370 -9.42 -0.02 1.59
N LEU A 371 -10.60 -0.59 1.87
CA LEU A 371 -11.70 -0.63 0.89
C LEU A 371 -12.16 0.78 0.50
N LYS A 372 -12.28 1.68 1.49
CA LYS A 372 -12.64 3.10 1.26
C LYS A 372 -11.54 3.90 0.56
N ALA A 373 -10.27 3.61 0.85
CA ALA A 373 -9.14 4.27 0.22
C ALA A 373 -8.99 3.82 -1.24
N GLY A 374 -9.04 2.52 -1.48
CA GLY A 374 -8.83 1.88 -2.79
C GLY A 374 -10.00 1.98 -3.76
N PHE A 375 -11.06 2.74 -3.43
CA PHE A 375 -12.19 3.07 -4.33
C PHE A 375 -13.02 1.88 -4.81
N ILE A 376 -12.90 0.72 -4.15
CA ILE A 376 -13.53 -0.51 -4.63
C ILE A 376 -15.06 -0.46 -4.61
N PHE A 377 -15.65 0.34 -3.71
CA PHE A 377 -17.09 0.57 -3.67
C PHE A 377 -17.62 1.23 -4.96
N ALA A 378 -16.75 1.89 -5.72
CA ALA A 378 -17.05 2.39 -7.06
C ALA A 378 -17.28 1.28 -8.11
N LEU A 379 -17.08 0.01 -7.80
CA LEU A 379 -17.48 -1.10 -8.67
C LEU A 379 -18.94 -1.55 -8.48
N PHE A 380 -19.59 -1.18 -7.37
CA PHE A 380 -20.86 -1.80 -6.94
C PHE A 380 -22.18 -1.05 -7.22
N ALA A 381 -22.21 0.21 -7.64
CA ALA A 381 -23.44 0.87 -8.09
C ALA A 381 -23.59 0.72 -9.59
N ALA A 382 -24.61 -0.05 -9.92
CA ALA A 382 -24.97 -0.40 -11.28
C ALA A 382 -25.44 0.82 -12.09
N GLY A 383 -25.22 0.76 -13.41
CA GLY A 383 -25.85 1.65 -14.39
C GLY A 383 -25.39 3.12 -14.37
N LYS A 384 -24.31 3.45 -13.65
CA LYS A 384 -23.91 4.85 -13.38
C LYS A 384 -22.47 5.23 -13.76
N ARG A 385 -21.60 4.31 -14.22
CA ARG A 385 -20.17 4.42 -13.86
C ARG A 385 -19.16 4.34 -15.00
N THR A 386 -18.52 5.48 -15.24
CA THR A 386 -17.10 5.54 -15.62
C THR A 386 -16.25 5.45 -14.35
N LEU A 387 -15.07 4.83 -14.43
CA LEU A 387 -14.07 4.80 -13.36
C LEU A 387 -13.06 5.95 -13.45
N ALA A 388 -13.28 6.94 -14.33
CA ALA A 388 -12.38 8.09 -14.52
C ALA A 388 -12.09 8.87 -13.23
N ASN A 389 -13.05 8.92 -12.29
CA ASN A 389 -12.86 9.59 -11.00
C ASN A 389 -11.89 8.86 -10.05
N GLY A 390 -11.55 7.60 -10.36
CA GLY A 390 -10.49 6.85 -9.69
C GLY A 390 -9.09 7.22 -10.18
N ARG A 391 -8.92 8.24 -11.03
CA ARG A 391 -7.59 8.71 -11.45
C ARG A 391 -6.77 9.11 -10.22
N GLY A 392 -5.58 8.53 -10.09
CA GLY A 392 -4.73 8.68 -8.90
C GLY A 392 -5.00 7.66 -7.79
N ILE A 393 -5.76 6.60 -8.09
CA ILE A 393 -5.99 5.43 -7.25
C ILE A 393 -5.50 4.21 -8.05
N TRP A 394 -4.25 3.85 -7.85
CA TRP A 394 -3.58 2.81 -8.64
C TRP A 394 -4.23 1.42 -8.54
N SER A 395 -4.99 1.14 -7.47
CA SER A 395 -5.77 -0.09 -7.33
C SER A 395 -6.94 -0.21 -8.32
N ILE A 396 -7.22 0.84 -9.09
CA ILE A 396 -8.32 0.92 -10.04
C ILE A 396 -7.79 1.12 -11.47
N LEU A 397 -8.14 0.18 -12.35
CA LEU A 397 -7.96 0.29 -13.80
C LEU A 397 -9.01 1.26 -14.38
N THR A 398 -8.71 2.55 -14.39
CA THR A 398 -9.68 3.62 -14.72
C THR A 398 -10.19 3.62 -16.16
N ASP A 399 -9.50 2.88 -17.05
CA ASP A 399 -9.84 2.65 -18.45
C ASP A 399 -10.88 1.53 -18.64
N LYS A 400 -11.17 0.75 -17.59
CA LYS A 400 -12.20 -0.29 -17.60
C LYS A 400 -13.57 0.24 -17.20
N GLU A 401 -14.60 -0.49 -17.65
CA GLU A 401 -15.97 -0.35 -17.16
C GLU A 401 -16.21 -1.23 -15.92
N THR A 402 -17.23 -0.90 -15.13
CA THR A 402 -17.60 -1.72 -13.97
C THR A 402 -18.31 -3.01 -14.41
N PRO A 403 -17.90 -4.20 -13.91
CA PRO A 403 -18.48 -5.49 -14.34
C PRO A 403 -19.93 -5.73 -13.89
N GLY A 404 -20.45 -4.95 -12.93
CA GLY A 404 -21.79 -5.09 -12.36
C GLY A 404 -21.89 -6.18 -11.29
N ARG A 405 -22.79 -5.99 -10.31
CA ARG A 405 -22.85 -6.81 -9.09
C ARG A 405 -22.99 -8.33 -9.35
N ALA A 406 -23.77 -8.73 -10.36
CA ALA A 406 -23.94 -10.14 -10.71
C ALA A 406 -22.63 -10.80 -11.20
N ALA A 407 -21.89 -10.13 -12.09
CA ALA A 407 -20.61 -10.64 -12.59
C ALA A 407 -19.53 -10.67 -11.49
N ILE A 408 -19.53 -9.67 -10.61
CA ILE A 408 -18.66 -9.64 -9.42
C ILE A 408 -18.92 -10.89 -8.55
N LEU A 409 -20.19 -11.22 -8.29
CA LEU A 409 -20.55 -12.40 -7.49
C LEU A 409 -20.18 -13.71 -8.19
N GLU A 410 -20.43 -13.83 -9.50
CA GLU A 410 -20.04 -15.01 -10.29
C GLU A 410 -18.51 -15.23 -10.27
N GLU A 411 -17.73 -14.15 -10.32
CA GLU A 411 -16.27 -14.22 -10.20
C GLU A 411 -15.85 -14.82 -8.85
N LYS A 412 -16.47 -14.38 -7.75
CA LYS A 412 -16.19 -14.91 -6.41
C LYS A 412 -16.65 -16.36 -6.24
N ASP A 413 -17.77 -16.74 -6.81
CA ASP A 413 -18.21 -18.15 -6.82
C ASP A 413 -17.24 -19.04 -7.62
N ARG A 414 -16.69 -18.54 -8.74
CA ARG A 414 -15.62 -19.24 -9.47
C ARG A 414 -14.36 -19.41 -8.62
N ALA A 415 -13.98 -18.41 -7.82
CA ALA A 415 -12.82 -18.53 -6.92
C ALA A 415 -12.99 -19.70 -5.94
N VAL A 416 -14.17 -19.83 -5.33
CA VAL A 416 -14.51 -20.93 -4.40
C VAL A 416 -14.45 -22.29 -5.12
N MET A 417 -15.02 -22.37 -6.32
CA MET A 417 -14.99 -23.60 -7.12
C MET A 417 -13.55 -24.04 -7.44
N LEU A 418 -12.68 -23.11 -7.83
CA LEU A 418 -11.27 -23.41 -8.14
C LEU A 418 -10.50 -23.85 -6.90
N ALA A 419 -10.78 -23.25 -5.73
CA ALA A 419 -10.20 -23.67 -4.45
C ALA A 419 -10.55 -25.13 -4.11
N ASP A 420 -11.82 -25.50 -4.27
CA ASP A 420 -12.29 -26.87 -4.03
C ASP A 420 -11.70 -27.87 -5.03
N GLN A 421 -11.61 -27.49 -6.32
CA GLN A 421 -10.98 -28.30 -7.36
C GLN A 421 -9.51 -28.57 -7.05
N GLY A 422 -8.74 -27.55 -6.66
CA GLY A 422 -7.34 -27.72 -6.32
C GLY A 422 -7.14 -28.59 -5.07
N LEU A 423 -7.94 -28.40 -4.02
CA LEU A 423 -7.87 -29.27 -2.84
C LEU A 423 -8.26 -30.73 -3.18
N ALA A 424 -9.25 -30.94 -4.04
CA ALA A 424 -9.64 -32.29 -4.50
C ALA A 424 -8.54 -32.95 -5.34
N LEU A 425 -7.88 -32.17 -6.22
CA LEU A 425 -6.75 -32.66 -6.99
C LEU A 425 -5.57 -33.02 -6.07
N LEU A 426 -5.26 -32.19 -5.08
CA LEU A 426 -4.22 -32.49 -4.09
C LEU A 426 -4.52 -33.78 -3.32
N LYS A 427 -5.77 -34.00 -2.91
CA LYS A 427 -6.24 -35.25 -2.30
C LYS A 427 -6.09 -36.46 -3.20
N LYS A 428 -6.31 -36.31 -4.50
CA LYS A 428 -6.12 -37.39 -5.47
C LYS A 428 -4.64 -37.72 -5.69
N LEU A 429 -3.78 -36.70 -5.65
CA LEU A 429 -2.35 -36.88 -5.84
C LEU A 429 -1.69 -37.54 -4.62
N GLU A 430 -2.21 -37.33 -3.41
CA GLU A 430 -1.65 -37.87 -2.16
C GLU A 430 -0.14 -37.59 -2.01
N PRO A 431 0.31 -36.32 -2.06
CA PRO A 431 1.68 -35.99 -1.69
C PRO A 431 1.89 -36.22 -0.18
N PRO A 432 3.16 -36.28 0.28
CA PRO A 432 3.50 -36.38 1.70
C PRO A 432 2.71 -35.42 2.59
N SER A 433 2.39 -35.84 3.82
CA SER A 433 1.52 -35.07 4.72
C SER A 433 2.15 -33.77 5.23
N ASP A 434 3.47 -33.64 5.15
CA ASP A 434 4.25 -32.45 5.48
C ASP A 434 4.41 -31.47 4.29
N ASP A 435 3.84 -31.80 3.14
CA ASP A 435 3.90 -30.93 1.97
C ASP A 435 3.13 -29.61 2.19
N HIS A 436 3.82 -28.49 2.02
CA HIS A 436 3.28 -27.14 2.25
C HIS A 436 1.99 -26.86 1.47
N ARG A 437 1.77 -27.53 0.31
CA ARG A 437 0.56 -27.34 -0.51
C ARG A 437 -0.71 -27.74 0.24
N TRP A 438 -0.64 -28.67 1.19
CA TRP A 438 -1.79 -29.02 2.02
C TRP A 438 -2.34 -27.82 2.78
N ARG A 439 -1.46 -27.14 3.51
CA ARG A 439 -1.80 -25.92 4.25
C ARG A 439 -2.36 -24.85 3.30
N LEU A 440 -1.70 -24.60 2.18
CA LEU A 440 -2.09 -23.52 1.27
C LEU A 440 -3.46 -23.75 0.60
N TRP A 441 -3.75 -24.97 0.15
CA TRP A 441 -5.06 -25.27 -0.45
C TRP A 441 -6.18 -25.34 0.59
N GLN A 442 -5.89 -25.75 1.83
CA GLN A 442 -6.83 -25.64 2.94
C GLN A 442 -7.15 -24.16 3.25
N ASN A 443 -6.12 -23.31 3.31
CA ASN A 443 -6.29 -21.87 3.45
C ASN A 443 -7.11 -21.30 2.31
N ALA A 444 -6.84 -21.70 1.06
CA ALA A 444 -7.58 -21.23 -0.11
C ALA A 444 -9.09 -21.49 0.00
N VAL A 445 -9.48 -22.67 0.45
CA VAL A 445 -10.89 -23.05 0.68
C VAL A 445 -11.57 -22.12 1.68
N VAL A 446 -10.87 -21.74 2.75
CA VAL A 446 -11.39 -20.83 3.78
C VAL A 446 -11.45 -19.40 3.27
N VAL A 447 -10.35 -18.88 2.73
CA VAL A 447 -10.21 -17.48 2.33
C VAL A 447 -11.14 -17.12 1.17
N THR A 448 -11.26 -17.98 0.15
CA THR A 448 -12.14 -17.71 -1.01
C THR A 448 -13.60 -17.58 -0.60
N ARG A 449 -14.07 -18.46 0.30
CA ARG A 449 -15.43 -18.39 0.86
C ARG A 449 -15.61 -17.14 1.70
N ALA A 450 -14.65 -16.81 2.55
CA ALA A 450 -14.76 -15.66 3.42
C ALA A 450 -14.83 -14.33 2.61
N VAL A 451 -13.98 -14.19 1.58
CA VAL A 451 -14.00 -13.03 0.69
C VAL A 451 -15.29 -12.95 -0.12
N ARG A 452 -15.83 -14.09 -0.59
CA ARG A 452 -17.14 -14.13 -1.26
C ARG A 452 -18.23 -13.59 -0.34
N GLU A 453 -18.26 -14.01 0.92
CA GLU A 453 -19.27 -13.56 1.88
C GLU A 453 -19.20 -12.05 2.16
N LEU A 454 -17.98 -11.48 2.25
CA LEU A 454 -17.83 -10.03 2.29
C LEU A 454 -18.44 -9.37 1.04
N VAL A 455 -18.11 -9.85 -0.15
CA VAL A 455 -18.59 -9.26 -1.40
C VAL A 455 -20.12 -9.35 -1.51
N ARG A 456 -20.74 -10.41 -0.98
CA ARG A 456 -22.20 -10.50 -0.85
C ARG A 456 -22.76 -9.45 0.09
N CYS A 457 -22.14 -9.21 1.24
CA CYS A 457 -22.54 -8.13 2.16
C CYS A 457 -22.44 -6.76 1.48
N ILE A 458 -21.35 -6.49 0.74
CA ILE A 458 -21.20 -5.23 -0.02
C ILE A 458 -22.30 -5.10 -1.09
N SER A 459 -22.58 -6.16 -1.85
CA SER A 459 -23.69 -6.13 -2.82
C SER A 459 -25.03 -5.83 -2.16
N ALA A 460 -25.35 -6.51 -1.05
CA ALA A 460 -26.59 -6.31 -0.30
C ALA A 460 -26.72 -4.89 0.27
N TYR A 461 -25.61 -4.29 0.74
CA TYR A 461 -25.55 -2.88 1.14
C TYR A 461 -26.04 -1.98 -0.01
N PHE A 462 -25.51 -2.19 -1.21
CA PHE A 462 -25.87 -1.37 -2.37
C PHE A 462 -27.29 -1.65 -2.86
N ASP A 463 -27.75 -2.90 -2.81
CA ASP A 463 -29.14 -3.26 -3.14
C ASP A 463 -30.14 -2.54 -2.22
N ASP A 464 -29.90 -2.51 -0.92
CA ASP A 464 -30.75 -1.80 0.04
C ASP A 464 -30.69 -0.27 -0.13
N MET A 465 -29.49 0.28 -0.37
CA MET A 465 -29.31 1.73 -0.59
C MET A 465 -30.00 2.20 -1.86
N ASP A 466 -29.82 1.47 -2.97
CA ASP A 466 -30.44 1.78 -4.27
C ASP A 466 -31.98 1.66 -4.18
N ALA A 467 -32.49 0.71 -3.39
CA ALA A 467 -33.92 0.53 -3.16
C ALA A 467 -34.51 1.46 -2.08
N GLY A 468 -33.69 2.31 -1.46
CA GLY A 468 -34.13 3.25 -0.41
C GLY A 468 -34.72 2.56 0.83
N LYS A 469 -34.28 1.34 1.14
CA LYS A 469 -34.83 0.56 2.26
C LYS A 469 -34.35 1.13 3.59
N ALA A 470 -35.29 1.47 4.47
CA ALA A 470 -34.98 1.71 5.87
C ALA A 470 -34.49 0.40 6.51
N ASP A 471 -33.55 0.50 7.45
CA ASP A 471 -33.06 -0.61 8.29
C ASP A 471 -32.33 -1.77 7.59
N CYS A 472 -31.90 -1.60 6.33
CA CYS A 472 -31.03 -2.52 5.57
C CYS A 472 -31.34 -4.02 5.70
N PRO A 473 -32.57 -4.46 5.35
CA PRO A 473 -33.00 -5.84 5.57
C PRO A 473 -32.17 -6.89 4.80
N GLN A 474 -31.73 -6.59 3.58
CA GLN A 474 -30.91 -7.52 2.80
C GLN A 474 -29.50 -7.61 3.37
N LEU A 475 -28.91 -6.47 3.75
CA LEU A 475 -27.60 -6.46 4.40
C LEU A 475 -27.61 -7.22 5.72
N LYS A 476 -28.61 -7.02 6.58
CA LYS A 476 -28.73 -7.73 7.86
C LYS A 476 -28.88 -9.23 7.67
N ALA A 477 -29.74 -9.65 6.75
CA ALA A 477 -29.92 -11.06 6.43
C ALA A 477 -28.62 -11.68 5.90
N GLN A 478 -27.94 -10.97 5.00
CA GLN A 478 -26.68 -11.42 4.42
C GLN A 478 -25.55 -11.45 5.46
N PHE A 479 -25.44 -10.45 6.35
CA PHE A 479 -24.45 -10.44 7.41
C PHE A 479 -24.64 -11.62 8.37
N ALA A 480 -25.89 -11.92 8.78
CA ALA A 480 -26.18 -13.08 9.62
C ALA A 480 -25.78 -14.40 8.93
N ALA A 481 -26.06 -14.54 7.63
CA ALA A 481 -25.64 -15.69 6.84
C ALA A 481 -24.10 -15.80 6.72
N SER A 482 -23.42 -14.67 6.49
CA SER A 482 -21.97 -14.60 6.40
C SER A 482 -21.29 -14.91 7.73
N LEU A 483 -21.83 -14.45 8.86
CA LEU A 483 -21.32 -14.79 10.19
C LEU A 483 -21.46 -16.29 10.48
N ALA A 484 -22.60 -16.90 10.13
CA ALA A 484 -22.77 -18.34 10.25
C ALA A 484 -21.77 -19.14 9.38
N GLU A 485 -21.44 -18.62 8.19
CA GLU A 485 -20.41 -19.22 7.34
C GLU A 485 -19.00 -19.03 7.93
N PHE A 486 -18.67 -17.86 8.49
CA PHE A 486 -17.41 -17.64 9.19
C PHE A 486 -17.26 -18.59 10.39
N ASP A 487 -18.32 -18.74 11.20
CA ASP A 487 -18.34 -19.67 12.33
C ASP A 487 -18.13 -21.12 11.87
N ARG A 488 -18.74 -21.51 10.75
CA ARG A 488 -18.56 -22.84 10.15
C ARG A 488 -17.13 -23.06 9.65
N LEU A 489 -16.49 -22.02 9.10
CA LEU A 489 -15.11 -22.09 8.61
C LEU A 489 -14.08 -22.16 9.74
N ALA A 490 -14.31 -21.42 10.84
CA ALA A 490 -13.46 -21.47 12.04
C ALA A 490 -13.70 -22.75 12.88
N GLY A 491 -14.91 -23.33 12.81
CA GLY A 491 -15.32 -24.45 13.66
C GLY A 491 -15.78 -24.02 15.06
N HIS A 492 -15.87 -22.71 15.30
CA HIS A 492 -16.42 -22.08 16.50
C HIS A 492 -16.90 -20.68 16.16
N LYS A 493 -17.46 -19.96 17.13
CA LYS A 493 -17.86 -18.57 16.93
C LYS A 493 -16.65 -17.69 16.70
N VAL A 494 -16.63 -16.95 15.59
CA VAL A 494 -15.57 -15.99 15.27
C VAL A 494 -15.75 -14.73 16.12
N GLU A 495 -14.66 -14.26 16.71
CA GLU A 495 -14.66 -13.01 17.46
C GLU A 495 -14.56 -11.81 16.52
N ILE A 496 -15.43 -10.81 16.71
CA ILE A 496 -15.37 -9.56 15.96
C ILE A 496 -14.46 -8.59 16.71
N VAL A 497 -13.18 -8.57 16.31
CA VAL A 497 -12.20 -7.66 16.87
C VAL A 497 -12.21 -6.33 16.10
N LYS A 498 -12.72 -5.27 16.74
CA LYS A 498 -12.60 -3.91 16.20
C LYS A 498 -11.18 -3.43 16.35
N ARG A 499 -10.52 -3.14 15.23
CA ARG A 499 -9.19 -2.51 15.24
C ARG A 499 -9.33 -1.01 15.21
N GLU A 500 -8.69 -0.35 16.17
CA GLU A 500 -8.70 1.10 16.24
C GLU A 500 -8.13 1.73 14.96
N PHE A 501 -8.75 2.81 14.52
CA PHE A 501 -8.28 3.65 13.43
C PHE A 501 -7.03 4.43 13.86
N VAL A 502 -5.95 4.32 13.10
CA VAL A 502 -4.76 5.17 13.26
C VAL A 502 -4.60 6.00 11.99
N ASN A 503 -4.59 7.33 12.14
CA ASN A 503 -4.37 8.28 11.04
C ASN A 503 -2.89 8.22 10.62
N GLY A 504 -2.61 8.04 9.34
CA GLY A 504 -1.25 7.83 8.81
C GLY A 504 -0.92 6.37 8.44
N MET A 505 0.37 6.12 8.23
CA MET A 505 0.92 4.77 8.04
C MET A 505 0.79 4.00 9.34
N GLU A 506 0.24 2.79 9.32
CA GLU A 506 0.07 1.99 10.53
C GLU A 506 1.44 1.64 11.13
N HIS A 507 1.82 2.27 12.24
CA HIS A 507 3.04 1.96 13.01
C HIS A 507 2.94 0.68 13.85
N ARG A 508 1.86 -0.10 13.67
CA ARG A 508 1.69 -1.36 14.39
C ARG A 508 2.64 -2.40 13.82
N MET A 509 3.47 -2.95 14.70
CA MET A 509 4.20 -4.18 14.43
C MET A 509 3.19 -5.24 13.99
N LYS A 510 3.39 -5.82 12.80
CA LYS A 510 2.57 -6.93 12.36
C LYS A 510 3.10 -8.18 13.05
N GLU A 511 2.26 -8.78 13.89
CA GLU A 511 2.59 -9.99 14.61
C GLU A 511 2.89 -11.13 13.61
N LEU A 512 3.94 -11.88 13.91
CA LEU A 512 4.33 -13.08 13.17
C LEU A 512 3.40 -14.24 13.55
N ASN A 513 3.28 -15.24 12.66
CA ASN A 513 2.60 -16.52 12.93
C ASN A 513 1.09 -16.45 13.23
N ARG A 514 0.39 -15.46 12.69
CA ARG A 514 -1.07 -15.38 12.82
C ARG A 514 -1.77 -16.49 12.04
N SER A 515 -2.83 -17.04 12.61
CA SER A 515 -3.67 -18.04 11.94
C SER A 515 -4.46 -17.43 10.77
N ILE A 516 -5.02 -18.25 9.87
CA ILE A 516 -5.92 -17.75 8.82
C ILE A 516 -7.15 -17.07 9.41
N GLU A 517 -7.63 -17.55 10.56
CA GLU A 517 -8.74 -16.92 11.25
C GLU A 517 -8.39 -15.49 11.65
N GLU A 518 -7.28 -15.32 12.35
CA GLU A 518 -6.75 -14.03 12.80
C GLU A 518 -6.40 -13.09 11.62
N LEU A 519 -5.89 -13.64 10.54
CA LEU A 519 -5.49 -12.89 9.35
C LEU A 519 -6.68 -12.47 8.50
N VAL A 520 -7.71 -13.31 8.38
CA VAL A 520 -8.77 -13.19 7.37
C VAL A 520 -10.17 -13.22 7.96
N LEU A 521 -10.54 -14.22 8.75
CA LEU A 521 -11.92 -14.38 9.20
C LEU A 521 -12.36 -13.27 10.16
N GLU A 522 -11.62 -13.01 11.24
CA GLU A 522 -12.00 -11.96 12.21
C GLU A 522 -12.07 -10.59 11.54
N PRO A 523 -11.06 -10.17 10.73
CA PRO A 523 -11.13 -8.86 10.09
C PRO A 523 -12.25 -8.74 9.04
N LEU A 524 -12.53 -9.78 8.27
CA LEU A 524 -13.63 -9.76 7.31
C LEU A 524 -14.99 -9.73 8.02
N ALA A 525 -15.16 -10.47 9.12
CA ALA A 525 -16.35 -10.40 9.96
C ALA A 525 -16.56 -9.00 10.53
N ALA A 526 -15.48 -8.34 10.98
CA ALA A 526 -15.51 -6.95 11.44
C ALA A 526 -15.95 -5.99 10.34
N ILE A 527 -15.41 -6.11 9.12
CA ILE A 527 -15.83 -5.28 7.98
C ILE A 527 -17.32 -5.48 7.67
N CYS A 528 -17.80 -6.73 7.66
CA CYS A 528 -19.23 -7.00 7.41
C CYS A 528 -20.12 -6.32 8.48
N GLY A 529 -19.73 -6.38 9.75
CA GLY A 529 -20.45 -5.67 10.82
C GLY A 529 -20.35 -4.14 10.70
N GLU A 530 -19.23 -3.60 10.23
CA GLU A 530 -19.06 -2.17 9.97
C GLU A 530 -19.97 -1.67 8.84
N LEU A 531 -20.28 -2.49 7.83
CA LEU A 531 -21.19 -2.10 6.74
C LEU A 531 -22.59 -1.71 7.23
N GLU A 532 -23.10 -2.34 8.30
CA GLU A 532 -24.39 -1.94 8.89
C GLU A 532 -24.32 -0.54 9.51
N ALA A 533 -23.24 -0.24 10.23
CA ALA A 533 -23.01 1.08 10.81
C ALA A 533 -22.86 2.15 9.73
N GLU A 534 -22.11 1.85 8.66
CA GLU A 534 -21.98 2.71 7.49
C GLU A 534 -23.33 2.94 6.79
N PHE A 535 -24.18 1.91 6.70
CA PHE A 535 -25.50 2.03 6.08
C PHE A 535 -26.39 2.98 6.89
N ALA A 536 -26.47 2.75 8.20
CA ALA A 536 -27.28 3.57 9.10
C ALA A 536 -26.81 5.03 9.07
N ALA A 537 -25.50 5.24 9.10
CA ALA A 537 -24.88 6.56 9.03
C ALA A 537 -25.16 7.26 7.70
N GLU A 538 -24.96 6.58 6.57
CA GLU A 538 -25.22 7.16 5.25
C GLU A 538 -26.71 7.46 5.04
N SER A 539 -27.59 6.55 5.46
CA SER A 539 -29.04 6.78 5.44
C SER A 539 -29.45 8.00 6.27
N ALA A 540 -28.85 8.19 7.45
CA ALA A 540 -29.08 9.36 8.28
C ALA A 540 -28.56 10.65 7.61
N ALA A 541 -27.37 10.60 7.01
CA ALA A 541 -26.79 11.72 6.28
C ALA A 541 -27.65 12.12 5.07
N ARG A 542 -28.14 11.14 4.29
CA ARG A 542 -29.04 11.38 3.17
C ARG A 542 -30.33 12.06 3.60
N ARG A 543 -30.97 11.59 4.68
CA ARG A 543 -32.17 12.24 5.26
C ARG A 543 -31.89 13.64 5.80
N LYS A 544 -30.67 13.89 6.30
CA LYS A 544 -30.30 15.19 6.88
C LYS A 544 -29.97 16.24 5.80
N PHE A 545 -29.21 15.87 4.77
CA PHE A 545 -28.58 16.85 3.87
C PHE A 545 -29.23 16.96 2.50
N LEU A 546 -29.80 15.87 1.98
CA LEU A 546 -30.34 15.82 0.61
C LEU A 546 -31.81 16.28 0.43
N PRO A 547 -32.67 16.44 1.47
CA PRO A 547 -34.02 16.94 1.21
C PRO A 547 -34.04 18.31 0.53
N GLY A 548 -34.78 18.39 -0.58
CA GLY A 548 -34.91 19.61 -1.39
C GLY A 548 -33.65 20.01 -2.18
N CYS A 549 -32.64 19.15 -2.27
CA CYS A 549 -31.51 19.40 -3.17
C CYS A 549 -31.88 19.08 -4.62
N ARG A 550 -31.28 19.82 -5.56
CA ARG A 550 -31.29 19.46 -6.98
C ARG A 550 -30.35 18.28 -7.23
N ASP A 551 -29.18 18.30 -6.59
CA ASP A 551 -28.22 17.21 -6.57
C ASP A 551 -27.36 17.34 -5.29
N GLY A 552 -26.78 16.23 -4.86
CA GLY A 552 -25.94 16.21 -3.68
C GLY A 552 -25.16 14.91 -3.51
N ILE A 553 -24.05 15.03 -2.78
CA ILE A 553 -23.10 13.96 -2.46
C ILE A 553 -22.95 13.90 -0.95
N ILE A 554 -23.06 12.71 -0.38
CA ILE A 554 -22.61 12.40 0.98
C ILE A 554 -21.12 12.10 0.93
N ILE A 555 -20.31 13.03 1.43
CA ILE A 555 -18.86 12.95 1.37
C ILE A 555 -18.39 11.90 2.38
N GLY A 556 -17.71 10.86 1.89
CA GLY A 556 -17.30 9.70 2.69
C GLY A 556 -18.34 8.57 2.77
N GLY A 557 -19.53 8.78 2.18
CA GLY A 557 -20.51 7.71 1.96
C GLY A 557 -20.01 6.71 0.91
N LEU A 558 -20.36 5.43 1.09
CA LEU A 558 -19.93 4.36 0.19
C LEU A 558 -20.61 4.46 -1.17
N SER A 559 -21.90 4.84 -1.20
CA SER A 559 -22.65 4.81 -2.47
C SER A 559 -22.39 6.01 -3.39
N ASP A 560 -21.85 7.11 -2.85
CA ASP A 560 -21.40 8.28 -3.61
C ASP A 560 -19.90 8.26 -3.94
N ASP A 561 -19.14 7.25 -3.50
CA ASP A 561 -17.67 7.27 -3.62
C ASP A 561 -17.18 7.43 -5.07
N TRP A 562 -17.91 6.83 -6.02
CA TRP A 562 -17.65 6.93 -7.47
C TRP A 562 -17.76 8.36 -8.04
N ARG A 563 -18.39 9.29 -7.31
CA ARG A 563 -18.58 10.70 -7.73
C ARG A 563 -17.44 11.61 -7.25
N ILE A 564 -16.48 11.07 -6.51
CA ILE A 564 -15.42 11.83 -5.84
C ILE A 564 -14.06 11.52 -6.46
N VAL A 565 -13.37 12.56 -6.92
CA VAL A 565 -11.96 12.51 -7.34
C VAL A 565 -11.07 12.81 -6.13
N ARG A 566 -10.06 11.96 -5.93
CA ARG A 566 -9.05 12.07 -4.86
C ARG A 566 -7.85 11.17 -5.15
N TYR A 567 -6.77 11.33 -4.38
CA TYR A 567 -5.72 10.33 -4.27
C TYR A 567 -6.04 9.29 -3.18
N MET A 568 -5.65 8.03 -3.42
CA MET A 568 -5.96 6.87 -2.57
C MET A 568 -5.65 7.11 -1.08
N HIS A 569 -4.47 7.66 -0.80
CA HIS A 569 -3.97 7.86 0.56
C HIS A 569 -4.16 9.28 1.09
N ALA A 570 -4.66 10.21 0.27
CA ALA A 570 -4.73 11.61 0.65
C ALA A 570 -5.97 11.97 1.48
N SER A 571 -7.11 11.34 1.19
CA SER A 571 -8.40 11.78 1.71
C SER A 571 -9.14 10.59 2.32
N HIS A 572 -9.00 10.37 3.63
CA HIS A 572 -9.61 9.23 4.33
C HIS A 572 -11.07 9.49 4.72
N ALA A 573 -11.91 8.45 4.67
CA ALA A 573 -13.33 8.50 5.05
C ALA A 573 -13.61 7.66 6.31
N LEU A 574 -14.49 8.16 7.17
CA LEU A 574 -14.88 7.55 8.45
C LEU A 574 -16.24 8.06 8.93
N LEU A 575 -16.73 7.48 10.03
CA LEU A 575 -17.94 7.94 10.71
C LEU A 575 -17.59 8.95 11.82
N HIS A 576 -17.99 10.21 11.63
CA HIS A 576 -17.85 11.28 12.62
C HIS A 576 -19.23 11.58 13.22
N HIS A 577 -19.37 11.43 14.53
CA HIS A 577 -20.67 11.50 15.25
C HIS A 577 -21.79 10.69 14.57
N GLY A 578 -21.47 9.50 14.06
CA GLY A 578 -22.44 8.61 13.40
C GLY A 578 -22.88 9.05 12.00
N LEU A 579 -22.15 9.97 11.35
CA LEU A 579 -22.36 10.37 9.95
C LEU A 579 -21.10 10.11 9.12
N PRO A 580 -21.21 9.70 7.85
CA PRO A 580 -20.05 9.56 6.98
C PRO A 580 -19.42 10.93 6.73
N SER A 581 -18.11 10.96 6.76
CA SER A 581 -17.31 12.16 6.54
C SER A 581 -16.00 11.79 5.87
N ARG A 582 -15.35 12.77 5.21
CA ARG A 582 -14.02 12.59 4.60
C ARG A 582 -13.16 13.83 4.82
N TRP A 583 -11.89 13.63 5.14
CA TRP A 583 -10.91 14.72 5.16
C TRP A 583 -10.41 15.03 3.74
N ALA A 584 -10.10 16.29 3.48
CA ALA A 584 -9.33 16.70 2.30
C ALA A 584 -7.86 16.89 2.69
N GLY A 585 -7.05 15.86 2.42
CA GLY A 585 -5.64 15.83 2.79
C GLY A 585 -5.34 15.30 4.19
N ASN A 586 -4.06 15.05 4.44
CA ASN A 586 -3.50 14.65 5.72
C ASN A 586 -1.99 15.02 5.78
N ARG A 587 -1.28 14.65 6.85
CA ARG A 587 0.15 14.98 7.01
C ARG A 587 1.07 14.36 5.94
N VAL A 588 0.68 13.24 5.37
CA VAL A 588 1.41 12.52 4.30
C VAL A 588 1.03 13.04 2.91
N PHE A 589 -0.16 13.62 2.76
CA PHE A 589 -0.65 14.27 1.54
C PHE A 589 -1.24 15.64 1.86
N PRO A 590 -0.40 16.64 2.22
CA PRO A 590 -0.90 17.94 2.63
C PRO A 590 -1.65 18.70 1.52
N ASN A 591 -1.33 18.43 0.26
CA ASN A 591 -2.03 18.92 -0.93
C ASN A 591 -3.33 18.16 -1.27
N GLY A 592 -3.72 17.18 -0.45
CA GLY A 592 -4.88 16.34 -0.71
C GLY A 592 -6.18 17.13 -0.82
N PHE A 593 -7.09 16.63 -1.65
CA PHE A 593 -8.33 17.32 -1.98
C PHE A 593 -9.50 16.34 -2.08
N ILE A 594 -10.70 16.92 -2.16
CA ILE A 594 -11.93 16.23 -2.55
C ILE A 594 -12.55 17.04 -3.69
N GLU A 595 -12.65 16.45 -4.86
CA GLU A 595 -13.26 17.10 -6.03
C GLU A 595 -14.47 16.29 -6.52
N MET A 596 -15.49 16.99 -7.01
CA MET A 596 -16.74 16.40 -7.45
C MET A 596 -17.47 17.28 -8.45
N GLU A 597 -18.37 16.66 -9.23
CA GLU A 597 -19.34 17.36 -10.07
C GLU A 597 -20.75 17.20 -9.51
N LEU A 598 -21.48 18.31 -9.46
CA LEU A 598 -22.90 18.36 -9.08
C LEU A 598 -23.71 18.98 -10.21
N VAL A 599 -24.98 18.59 -10.34
CA VAL A 599 -25.93 19.32 -11.21
C VAL A 599 -26.12 20.74 -10.64
N ARG A 600 -25.96 21.76 -11.47
CA ARG A 600 -26.00 23.16 -11.09
C ARG A 600 -27.39 23.58 -10.61
N GLY A 601 -27.49 24.02 -9.36
CA GLY A 601 -28.62 24.77 -8.82
C GLY A 601 -28.37 26.28 -8.83
N LYS A 602 -29.20 27.05 -8.13
CA LYS A 602 -28.96 28.48 -7.84
C LYS A 602 -28.00 28.68 -6.67
N LYS A 603 -27.86 27.67 -5.81
CA LYS A 603 -27.08 27.75 -4.57
C LYS A 603 -26.28 26.48 -4.35
N LEU A 604 -25.01 26.62 -3.98
CA LEU A 604 -24.15 25.56 -3.46
C LEU A 604 -24.13 25.64 -1.93
N VAL A 605 -24.27 24.49 -1.28
CA VAL A 605 -24.17 24.36 0.17
C VAL A 605 -23.19 23.25 0.51
N ILE A 606 -22.20 23.56 1.34
CA ILE A 606 -21.23 22.59 1.86
C ILE A 606 -21.45 22.45 3.36
N TYR A 607 -21.43 21.20 3.83
CA TYR A 607 -21.55 20.82 5.23
C TYR A 607 -20.25 20.18 5.71
N GLY A 608 -19.70 20.67 6.81
CA GLY A 608 -18.46 20.14 7.40
C GLY A 608 -18.50 20.03 8.91
N VAL A 609 -17.37 19.57 9.46
CA VAL A 609 -17.19 19.30 10.89
C VAL A 609 -16.55 20.52 11.55
N THR A 610 -17.30 21.28 12.34
CA THR A 610 -16.83 22.55 12.93
C THR A 610 -15.76 22.39 14.00
N ASP A 611 -15.84 21.31 14.77
CA ASP A 611 -14.98 21.08 15.93
C ASP A 611 -13.56 20.71 15.48
N GLU A 612 -13.46 20.12 14.28
CA GLU A 612 -12.20 19.84 13.61
C GLU A 612 -11.82 20.91 12.58
N THR A 613 -12.78 21.54 11.91
CA THR A 613 -12.54 22.39 10.73
C THR A 613 -13.38 23.65 10.76
N ARG A 614 -12.72 24.81 10.72
CA ARG A 614 -13.40 26.10 10.56
C ARG A 614 -13.17 26.74 9.20
N LYS A 615 -11.95 26.65 8.66
CA LYS A 615 -11.54 27.32 7.42
C LYS A 615 -11.02 26.31 6.41
N PHE A 616 -11.28 26.57 5.13
CA PHE A 616 -10.82 25.75 4.01
C PHE A 616 -10.76 26.57 2.72
N THR A 617 -10.25 25.99 1.64
CA THR A 617 -10.32 26.58 0.31
C THR A 617 -11.38 25.85 -0.51
N LEU A 618 -12.36 26.60 -1.01
CA LEU A 618 -13.36 26.13 -1.96
C LEU A 618 -12.95 26.57 -3.36
N VAL A 619 -12.80 25.64 -4.30
CA VAL A 619 -12.68 25.95 -5.72
C VAL A 619 -14.01 25.61 -6.40
N CYS A 620 -14.69 26.63 -6.91
CA CYS A 620 -15.98 26.49 -7.60
C CYS A 620 -15.83 26.99 -9.04
N ASP A 621 -16.03 26.11 -10.02
CA ASP A 621 -15.80 26.39 -11.45
C ASP A 621 -14.43 27.05 -11.71
N GLY A 622 -13.37 26.51 -11.08
CA GLY A 622 -12.00 27.02 -11.19
C GLY A 622 -11.71 28.27 -10.36
N LYS A 623 -12.71 28.91 -9.74
CA LYS A 623 -12.49 30.09 -8.87
C LYS A 623 -12.19 29.66 -7.45
N ARG A 624 -11.02 30.03 -6.93
CA ARG A 624 -10.60 29.79 -5.54
C ARG A 624 -11.24 30.82 -4.61
N ILE A 625 -11.87 30.35 -3.54
CA ILE A 625 -12.63 31.12 -2.57
C ILE A 625 -12.19 30.66 -1.16
N PRO A 626 -11.59 31.55 -0.35
CA PRO A 626 -11.42 31.27 1.07
C PRO A 626 -12.79 31.09 1.72
N ALA A 627 -13.03 29.94 2.34
CA ALA A 627 -14.31 29.56 2.92
C ALA A 627 -14.18 29.36 4.42
N GLU A 628 -15.22 29.74 5.15
CA GLU A 628 -15.37 29.52 6.57
C GLU A 628 -16.76 28.96 6.86
N PHE A 629 -16.85 27.93 7.70
CA PHE A 629 -18.14 27.41 8.15
C PHE A 629 -18.78 28.35 9.17
N ASP A 630 -20.11 28.47 9.11
CA ASP A 630 -20.88 29.06 10.20
C ASP A 630 -20.88 28.15 11.45
N GLU A 631 -21.48 28.62 12.55
CA GLU A 631 -21.59 27.87 13.81
C GLU A 631 -22.32 26.52 13.68
N LYS A 632 -23.02 26.28 12.56
CA LYS A 632 -23.74 25.04 12.27
C LYS A 632 -22.97 24.13 11.30
N GLY A 633 -21.72 24.47 10.97
CA GLY A 633 -20.90 23.69 10.05
C GLY A 633 -21.32 23.83 8.59
N LYS A 634 -21.88 24.98 8.20
CA LYS A 634 -22.42 25.21 6.87
C LYS A 634 -21.81 26.44 6.21
N ILE A 635 -21.57 26.35 4.91
CA ILE A 635 -21.37 27.51 4.04
C ILE A 635 -22.38 27.46 2.89
N SER A 636 -22.75 28.63 2.39
CA SER A 636 -23.72 28.79 1.31
C SER A 636 -23.23 29.83 0.31
N LEU A 637 -23.15 29.43 -0.96
CA LEU A 637 -22.68 30.28 -2.06
C LEU A 637 -23.75 30.35 -3.13
N MET A 638 -24.09 31.56 -3.59
CA MET A 638 -24.92 31.72 -4.78
C MET A 638 -24.11 31.34 -6.01
N LEU A 639 -24.66 30.43 -6.81
CA LEU A 639 -24.05 30.00 -8.06
C LEU A 639 -24.54 30.92 -9.18
N PRO A 640 -23.63 31.57 -9.94
CA PRO A 640 -24.03 32.27 -11.15
C PRO A 640 -24.57 31.28 -12.18
N SER A 641 -25.39 31.79 -13.10
CA SER A 641 -25.78 31.05 -14.30
C SER A 641 -24.54 30.55 -15.04
N GLY A 642 -24.58 29.31 -15.51
CA GLY A 642 -23.44 28.63 -16.11
C GLY A 642 -23.82 27.27 -16.67
N PRO A 643 -22.82 26.41 -16.97
CA PRO A 643 -23.03 25.06 -17.48
C PRO A 643 -23.96 24.22 -16.59
N GLU A 644 -24.55 23.16 -17.14
CA GLU A 644 -25.47 22.29 -16.39
C GLU A 644 -24.83 21.68 -15.14
N LYS A 645 -23.51 21.46 -15.14
CA LYS A 645 -22.75 20.99 -13.99
C LYS A 645 -21.97 22.13 -13.33
N VAL A 646 -21.70 21.97 -12.04
CA VAL A 646 -20.76 22.78 -11.26
C VAL A 646 -19.65 21.87 -10.74
N THR A 647 -18.40 22.28 -10.96
CA THR A 647 -17.23 21.59 -10.40
C THR A 647 -16.89 22.20 -9.06
N VAL A 648 -16.78 21.34 -8.04
CA VAL A 648 -16.50 21.72 -6.66
C VAL A 648 -15.28 20.96 -6.20
N ARG A 649 -14.26 21.68 -5.73
CA ARG A 649 -13.07 21.10 -5.10
C ARG A 649 -12.82 21.74 -3.73
N LEU A 650 -12.55 20.89 -2.76
CA LEU A 650 -12.37 21.23 -1.36
C LEU A 650 -10.94 20.90 -0.95
N GLU A 651 -10.24 21.88 -0.38
CA GLU A 651 -8.81 21.79 -0.05
C GLU A 651 -8.52 22.44 1.32
N LYS A 652 -7.36 22.08 1.89
CA LYS A 652 -6.82 22.69 3.10
C LYS A 652 -6.65 24.22 2.97
N ASN A 653 -6.79 24.92 4.09
CA ASN A 653 -6.40 26.33 4.22
C ASN A 653 -5.77 26.54 5.62
N GLY A 654 -4.45 26.71 5.69
CA GLY A 654 -3.70 26.83 6.94
C GLY A 654 -3.32 25.48 7.55
N LYS A 655 -3.33 25.38 8.89
CA LYS A 655 -2.75 24.27 9.68
C LYS A 655 -3.60 22.99 9.74
N VAL A 656 -4.89 23.08 9.46
CA VAL A 656 -5.87 22.04 9.81
C VAL A 656 -6.46 21.42 8.55
N TYR A 657 -6.52 20.08 8.51
CA TYR A 657 -7.10 19.32 7.40
C TYR A 657 -8.62 19.34 7.48
N PRO A 658 -9.32 19.89 6.46
CA PRO A 658 -10.74 20.09 6.57
C PRO A 658 -11.53 18.78 6.37
N GLN A 659 -12.58 18.58 7.16
CA GLN A 659 -13.46 17.41 7.12
C GLN A 659 -14.88 17.79 6.70
N PHE A 660 -15.45 17.00 5.79
CA PHE A 660 -16.73 17.31 5.16
C PHE A 660 -17.73 16.16 5.25
N TYR A 661 -19.01 16.49 5.47
CA TYR A 661 -20.12 15.55 5.47
C TYR A 661 -20.84 15.47 4.12
N ALA A 662 -21.07 16.61 3.47
CA ALA A 662 -21.87 16.66 2.24
C ALA A 662 -21.65 17.95 1.44
N ALA A 663 -21.89 17.85 0.13
CA ALA A 663 -21.98 18.98 -0.78
C ALA A 663 -23.26 18.86 -1.60
N VAL A 664 -24.08 19.91 -1.66
CA VAL A 664 -25.37 19.88 -2.34
C VAL A 664 -25.64 21.16 -3.12
N THR A 665 -26.42 21.06 -4.19
CA THR A 665 -26.98 22.21 -4.91
C THR A 665 -28.48 22.33 -4.68
N ARG A 666 -29.02 23.55 -4.70
CA ARG A 666 -30.45 23.84 -4.49
C ARG A 666 -30.97 24.84 -5.51
N ASN A 667 -32.25 24.75 -5.87
CA ASN A 667 -32.92 25.70 -6.76
C ASN A 667 -33.40 26.97 -6.03
N GLU A 668 -33.42 26.94 -4.70
CA GLU A 668 -33.81 28.04 -3.79
C GLU A 668 -32.89 28.07 -2.56
#